data_AF-A0A352TCA0-F1
#
_entry.id   AF-A0A352TCA0-F1
#
_cell.length_a   1.000
_cell.length_b   1.000
_cell.length_c   1.000
_cell.angle_alpha   90.00
_cell.angle_beta   90.00
_cell.angle_gamma   90.00
#
_symmetry.space_group_name_H-M   'P 1'
#
loop_
_entity.id
_entity.type
_entity.pdbx_description
1 polymer ?
#
loop_
_entity_poly.entity_id
_entity_poly.type
_entity_poly.pdbx_seq_one_letter_code
_entity_poly.pdbx_strand_id
1 'polypeptide(L)'
;FYYPKDELIFHPVFGYDNRLGYYFQTTTYLYGRKPLSASTKKTSSESSANDVMDGIFNFMKPTALKEQKREGLVLHNLETDFTGSTSEYIKLLADYYTSLGGMVGVDGVLTPSLKNINISKLAFHAYFGFSTTVFNLGSVYTQYAASGKVYYNTSSFMGIPIPFRYNAALEFEMSSPFKLSLSIPIYSDPYFTADFASRSEDMDWFSFLMNSAQLTQSSLSSNELSSFEWSATASYTIPLPQILKPYLSDISISRLSSSVTFASKNDSSLSSEDSLSSYSPQRKFFYPSSVTPIKFTASISGTLFEYPAEQKQETVTSPSFVVPLDVPPELLPEEQKQSQQSSEEKTDSLFTFPLLTTKPDLSLASFQGLTYKLSYSLSPDAVMQVQYDASTLSCPQDFDWNNIQSMYVQLKAPLEFTSLLSYRSSFVSVKSTLAFVPQYQDHPFVGNGYSASSAQSVLLSDYKARKLDLTESNSVSLKPFVYSSFFKNSGLDWNTSFKLMRTQFNGTIANPSWQYLPLDFTDKESFTEHSVSATFAAQETEYFSQSLTLSTRLPPQEEQYRLSFKAAFPYVSTSLSTGIQHKSSGSNDWVWQPLQQSASVKLFSQTENALTFTETFNYNLQEEHAQSLRLALSWRTLSASFSMQYTYGYDFDSLNGWKARTQQEFLPVNVNLSYSLKAKEFRFWKNRITLTPSLSTSLVLDFLRPTSSYFTFAPTLSFSIHEFLDISFSAQSRNDVIYRYVQNLFPGTIHIPGETNPFVDLFNSFAFWGDDQFYDSNQTKRKSSGFKLKSLSVKVTHDLHDWRLSAELSVSPRLTTSGGQKRYSFDPYFTLSVIWKPLPSIKTQVTDDYGTLKIQ
;
A
#
# COMPACT_ATOMS: atom_id res chain seq x y z
N PHE A 1 16.58 -32.65 -37.76
CA PHE A 1 17.26 -31.36 -37.52
C PHE A 1 16.69 -30.77 -36.24
N TYR A 2 17.49 -30.05 -35.46
CA TYR A 2 16.99 -29.24 -34.34
C TYR A 2 16.64 -27.85 -34.88
N TYR A 3 15.39 -27.39 -34.73
CA TYR A 3 15.04 -26.02 -35.10
C TYR A 3 15.30 -25.08 -33.91
N PRO A 4 15.85 -23.86 -34.12
CA PRO A 4 16.26 -22.97 -33.04
C PRO A 4 15.16 -22.48 -32.08
N LYS A 5 13.89 -22.77 -32.38
CA LYS A 5 12.73 -22.44 -31.54
C LYS A 5 12.11 -23.66 -30.84
N ASP A 6 12.58 -24.88 -31.14
CA ASP A 6 12.02 -26.09 -30.53
C ASP A 6 12.57 -26.31 -29.12
N GLU A 7 11.72 -26.77 -28.22
CA GLU A 7 12.10 -27.09 -26.85
C GLU A 7 12.51 -28.57 -26.74
N LEU A 8 13.28 -28.91 -25.71
CA LEU A 8 13.55 -30.29 -25.34
C LEU A 8 12.56 -30.73 -24.25
N ILE A 9 12.19 -32.01 -24.21
CA ILE A 9 11.26 -32.55 -23.21
C ILE A 9 11.77 -32.39 -21.76
N PHE A 10 13.09 -32.30 -21.60
CA PHE A 10 13.78 -31.83 -20.41
C PHE A 10 14.49 -30.52 -20.76
N HIS A 11 14.51 -29.56 -19.85
CA HIS A 11 15.03 -28.20 -20.07
C HIS A 11 16.37 -28.05 -19.34
N PRO A 12 17.50 -28.44 -19.95
CA PRO A 12 18.81 -28.29 -19.34
C PRO A 12 19.22 -26.81 -19.30
N VAL A 13 19.97 -26.41 -18.28
CA VAL A 13 20.68 -25.13 -18.16
C VAL A 13 22.10 -25.40 -17.65
N PHE A 14 23.10 -24.75 -18.23
CA PHE A 14 24.50 -24.83 -17.82
C PHE A 14 25.00 -23.42 -17.49
N GLY A 15 25.96 -23.33 -16.56
CA GLY A 15 26.57 -22.06 -16.21
C GLY A 15 27.71 -22.23 -15.21
N TYR A 16 28.11 -21.11 -14.62
CA TYR A 16 29.07 -21.05 -13.53
C TYR A 16 28.66 -19.93 -12.57
N ASP A 17 28.78 -20.18 -11.28
CA ASP A 17 28.70 -19.17 -10.22
C ASP A 17 29.99 -19.21 -9.40
N ASN A 18 30.46 -18.05 -8.93
CA ASN A 18 31.73 -17.94 -8.22
C ASN A 18 31.79 -18.73 -6.90
N ARG A 19 30.64 -19.03 -6.28
CA ARG A 19 30.53 -19.84 -5.06
C ARG A 19 30.10 -21.28 -5.34
N LEU A 20 29.15 -21.51 -6.25
CA LEU A 20 28.64 -22.86 -6.54
C LEU A 20 29.52 -23.65 -7.53
N GLY A 21 30.41 -22.95 -8.24
CA GLY A 21 31.23 -23.47 -9.34
C GLY A 21 30.43 -23.60 -10.64
N TYR A 22 30.95 -24.39 -11.58
CA TYR A 22 30.19 -24.83 -12.75
C TYR A 22 28.95 -25.59 -12.31
N TYR A 23 27.83 -25.37 -12.98
CA TYR A 23 26.56 -26.02 -12.68
C TYR A 23 25.83 -26.53 -13.92
N PHE A 24 25.01 -27.54 -13.67
CA PHE A 24 23.99 -28.10 -14.56
C PHE A 24 22.67 -28.11 -13.80
N GLN A 25 21.60 -27.61 -14.40
CA GLN A 25 20.23 -27.65 -13.88
C GLN A 25 19.36 -28.29 -14.96
N THR A 26 18.32 -29.05 -14.61
CA THR A 26 17.33 -29.49 -15.61
C THR A 26 15.94 -29.63 -15.04
N THR A 27 14.94 -29.21 -15.83
CA THR A 27 13.51 -29.33 -15.50
C THR A 27 12.78 -30.20 -16.53
N THR A 28 12.10 -31.25 -16.10
CA THR A 28 11.27 -32.11 -16.95
C THR A 28 9.81 -31.99 -16.54
N TYR A 29 8.94 -31.51 -17.43
CA TYR A 29 7.50 -31.44 -17.17
C TYR A 29 6.86 -32.82 -17.38
N LEU A 30 6.21 -33.34 -16.32
CA LEU A 30 5.40 -34.56 -16.34
C LEU A 30 3.93 -34.26 -16.66
N TYR A 31 3.46 -33.10 -16.22
CA TYR A 31 2.11 -32.58 -16.44
C TYR A 31 2.16 -31.06 -16.66
N GLY A 32 1.18 -30.51 -17.36
CA GLY A 32 1.22 -29.12 -17.84
C GLY A 32 2.33 -28.90 -18.87
N ARG A 33 2.79 -27.66 -19.00
CA ARG A 33 3.94 -27.27 -19.83
C ARG A 33 4.65 -26.06 -19.25
N LYS A 34 5.85 -25.78 -19.72
CA LYS A 34 6.59 -24.55 -19.41
C LYS A 34 5.78 -23.31 -19.84
N PRO A 35 5.60 -22.30 -18.97
CA PRO A 35 4.99 -21.02 -19.35
C PRO A 35 5.95 -20.18 -20.21
N LEU A 36 5.43 -19.11 -20.84
CA LEU A 36 6.27 -18.11 -21.49
C LEU A 36 7.27 -17.51 -20.49
N SER A 37 8.55 -17.46 -20.88
CA SER A 37 9.61 -16.83 -20.10
C SER A 37 9.25 -15.38 -19.79
N ALA A 38 9.01 -15.08 -18.51
CA ALA A 38 8.67 -13.74 -18.08
C ALA A 38 9.86 -12.80 -18.33
N SER A 39 9.74 -11.90 -19.33
CA SER A 39 10.74 -10.89 -19.65
C SER A 39 11.12 -10.10 -18.41
N THR A 40 12.31 -10.39 -17.85
CA THR A 40 12.73 -9.89 -16.55
C THR A 40 12.86 -8.36 -16.58
N LYS A 41 11.89 -7.66 -16.01
CA LYS A 41 11.98 -6.22 -15.75
C LYS A 41 12.99 -5.97 -14.62
N LYS A 42 14.28 -6.12 -14.91
CA LYS A 42 15.40 -5.72 -14.04
C LYS A 42 15.21 -4.23 -13.70
N THR A 43 14.83 -3.92 -12.46
CA THR A 43 14.78 -2.54 -11.98
C THR A 43 16.18 -2.06 -11.65
N SER A 44 16.69 -1.14 -12.47
CA SER A 44 17.87 -0.27 -12.27
C SER A 44 19.25 -0.91 -12.10
N SER A 45 20.19 -0.42 -12.91
CA SER A 45 21.61 -0.22 -12.61
C SER A 45 22.44 -1.41 -12.09
N GLU A 46 22.88 -2.26 -13.01
CA GLU A 46 24.32 -2.35 -13.34
C GLU A 46 24.48 -2.99 -14.72
N SER A 47 25.58 -2.69 -15.42
CA SER A 47 25.73 -3.05 -16.83
C SER A 47 27.01 -3.86 -17.10
N SER A 48 26.88 -5.17 -17.31
CA SER A 48 27.96 -6.13 -17.62
C SER A 48 27.67 -6.92 -18.92
N ALA A 49 28.71 -7.52 -19.50
CA ALA A 49 28.83 -7.88 -20.93
C ALA A 49 27.93 -9.02 -21.50
N ASN A 50 26.65 -9.06 -21.13
CA ASN A 50 25.73 -10.15 -21.45
C ASN A 50 24.41 -9.77 -22.14
N ASP A 51 23.84 -8.56 -22.00
CA ASP A 51 22.58 -8.17 -22.65
C ASP A 51 22.60 -8.10 -24.22
N VAL A 52 23.72 -8.42 -24.89
CA VAL A 52 24.07 -8.59 -26.34
C VAL A 52 23.97 -10.07 -26.70
N MET A 53 24.01 -10.95 -25.69
CA MET A 53 23.69 -12.38 -25.78
C MET A 53 22.30 -12.69 -25.17
N ASP A 54 21.90 -12.12 -24.01
CA ASP A 54 20.48 -11.71 -23.79
C ASP A 54 20.03 -10.66 -24.84
N GLY A 55 20.91 -10.37 -25.79
CA GLY A 55 20.81 -9.59 -27.01
C GLY A 55 20.80 -10.36 -28.32
N ILE A 56 21.02 -11.68 -28.37
CA ILE A 56 20.87 -12.45 -29.61
C ILE A 56 19.92 -13.68 -29.46
N PHE A 57 19.32 -13.89 -28.27
CA PHE A 57 18.34 -14.98 -28.06
C PHE A 57 16.84 -14.62 -27.94
N ASN A 58 16.42 -13.38 -28.24
CA ASN A 58 15.04 -13.03 -28.65
C ASN A 58 14.91 -13.53 -30.10
N PHE A 59 15.51 -14.63 -30.52
CA PHE A 59 15.20 -15.28 -31.80
C PHE A 59 14.86 -16.77 -31.59
N MET A 60 14.84 -17.21 -30.32
CA MET A 60 14.75 -18.60 -29.84
C MET A 60 13.48 -18.93 -28.98
N LYS A 61 13.29 -18.31 -27.78
CA LYS A 61 12.14 -18.43 -26.81
C LYS A 61 10.77 -17.75 -27.20
N PRO A 62 9.86 -18.35 -27.99
CA PRO A 62 8.71 -17.67 -28.69
C PRO A 62 7.89 -16.57 -27.95
N THR A 63 7.34 -15.58 -28.68
CA THR A 63 6.41 -14.55 -28.11
C THR A 63 5.12 -15.10 -27.55
N ALA A 64 4.59 -16.15 -28.16
CA ALA A 64 3.32 -16.78 -27.84
C ALA A 64 3.55 -18.29 -27.76
N LEU A 65 2.88 -18.96 -26.82
CA LEU A 65 2.92 -20.41 -26.75
C LEU A 65 2.33 -20.97 -28.05
N LYS A 66 3.10 -21.76 -28.79
CA LYS A 66 2.57 -22.57 -29.89
C LYS A 66 2.06 -23.89 -29.38
N GLU A 67 1.12 -24.51 -30.09
CA GLU A 67 0.84 -25.93 -29.92
C GLU A 67 2.11 -26.73 -30.24
N GLN A 68 2.34 -27.85 -29.54
CA GLN A 68 3.59 -28.61 -29.64
C GLN A 68 3.35 -30.08 -29.95
N LYS A 69 4.17 -30.62 -30.86
CA LYS A 69 4.19 -32.04 -31.22
C LYS A 69 5.52 -32.64 -30.75
N ARG A 70 5.45 -33.68 -29.90
CA ARG A 70 6.65 -34.40 -29.45
C ARG A 70 7.18 -35.33 -30.55
N GLU A 71 8.41 -35.11 -30.99
CA GLU A 71 9.15 -35.98 -31.90
C GLU A 71 10.46 -36.42 -31.23
N GLY A 72 10.46 -37.66 -30.70
CA GLY A 72 11.55 -38.16 -29.87
C GLY A 72 11.70 -37.37 -28.57
N LEU A 73 12.86 -36.71 -28.40
CA LEU A 73 13.18 -35.86 -27.25
C LEU A 73 12.84 -34.37 -27.48
N VAL A 74 12.41 -34.00 -28.69
CA VAL A 74 12.15 -32.61 -29.11
C VAL A 74 10.64 -32.33 -29.08
N LEU A 75 10.27 -31.13 -28.66
CA LEU A 75 8.93 -30.56 -28.70
C LEU A 75 8.89 -29.55 -29.86
N HIS A 76 8.41 -30.00 -31.01
CA HIS A 76 8.35 -29.18 -32.22
C HIS A 76 7.15 -28.22 -32.16
N ASN A 77 7.38 -26.93 -32.35
CA ASN A 77 6.32 -25.91 -32.35
C ASN A 77 5.53 -25.93 -33.67
N LEU A 78 4.21 -25.95 -33.57
CA LEU A 78 3.28 -25.87 -34.70
C LEU A 78 2.98 -24.39 -35.05
N GLU A 79 2.26 -24.17 -36.16
CA GLU A 79 1.88 -22.81 -36.59
C GLU A 79 0.79 -22.19 -35.70
N THR A 80 -0.04 -23.02 -35.07
CA THR A 80 -1.18 -22.64 -34.21
C THR A 80 -0.73 -22.15 -32.82
N ASP A 81 -1.34 -21.05 -32.35
CA ASP A 81 -1.18 -20.59 -30.97
C ASP A 81 -1.96 -21.46 -29.99
N PHE A 82 -1.32 -21.81 -28.87
CA PHE A 82 -1.89 -22.60 -27.79
C PHE A 82 -2.76 -21.70 -26.89
N THR A 83 -4.07 -21.94 -26.91
CA THR A 83 -5.06 -21.18 -26.12
C THR A 83 -5.38 -21.80 -24.75
N GLY A 84 -4.67 -22.87 -24.35
CA GLY A 84 -4.83 -23.52 -23.05
C GLY A 84 -4.11 -22.79 -21.92
N SER A 85 -4.37 -23.21 -20.68
CA SER A 85 -3.66 -22.66 -19.52
C SER A 85 -2.29 -23.32 -19.30
N THR A 86 -1.36 -22.57 -18.71
CA THR A 86 -0.12 -23.08 -18.10
C THR A 86 -0.07 -22.86 -16.58
N SER A 87 -1.22 -22.59 -15.96
CA SER A 87 -1.35 -22.42 -14.50
C SER A 87 -1.19 -23.73 -13.72
N GLU A 88 -1.40 -24.87 -14.40
CA GLU A 88 -1.27 -26.19 -13.82
C GLU A 88 -0.07 -26.92 -14.42
N TYR A 89 0.75 -27.55 -13.58
CA TYR A 89 1.89 -28.37 -13.99
C TYR A 89 2.33 -29.34 -12.89
N ILE A 90 3.09 -30.36 -13.26
CA ILE A 90 3.97 -31.11 -12.35
C ILE A 90 5.30 -31.28 -13.08
N LYS A 91 6.41 -30.93 -12.44
CA LYS A 91 7.76 -30.99 -13.02
C LYS A 91 8.75 -31.63 -12.05
N LEU A 92 9.70 -32.38 -12.60
CA LEU A 92 10.87 -32.91 -11.89
C LEU A 92 12.06 -32.00 -12.13
N LEU A 93 12.85 -31.80 -11.07
CA LEU A 93 14.07 -30.99 -11.06
C LEU A 93 15.26 -31.91 -10.77
N ALA A 94 16.37 -31.70 -11.47
CA ALA A 94 17.66 -32.29 -11.13
C ALA A 94 18.78 -31.31 -11.45
N ASP A 95 19.54 -30.92 -10.44
CA ASP A 95 20.60 -29.94 -10.52
C ASP A 95 21.91 -30.53 -9.92
N TYR A 96 23.06 -30.09 -10.43
CA TYR A 96 24.40 -30.48 -10.00
C TYR A 96 25.36 -29.28 -10.09
N TYR A 97 26.06 -29.00 -8.99
CA TYR A 97 26.94 -27.86 -8.78
C TYR A 97 28.31 -28.37 -8.34
N THR A 98 29.38 -28.01 -9.06
CA THR A 98 30.72 -28.62 -8.87
C THR A 98 31.38 -28.30 -7.52
N SER A 99 31.01 -27.22 -6.83
CA SER A 99 31.49 -26.93 -5.47
C SER A 99 30.46 -27.18 -4.37
N LEU A 100 29.16 -27.19 -4.68
CA LEU A 100 28.09 -27.38 -3.69
C LEU A 100 27.53 -28.82 -3.63
N GLY A 101 27.60 -29.61 -4.70
CA GLY A 101 26.95 -30.92 -4.80
C GLY A 101 25.64 -30.91 -5.61
N GLY A 102 24.73 -31.85 -5.37
CA GLY A 102 23.51 -32.04 -6.17
C GLY A 102 22.21 -31.65 -5.47
N MET A 103 21.15 -31.41 -6.25
CA MET A 103 19.78 -31.30 -5.77
C MET A 103 18.82 -32.03 -6.72
N VAL A 104 17.83 -32.74 -6.18
CA VAL A 104 16.75 -33.37 -6.96
C VAL A 104 15.41 -33.09 -6.31
N GLY A 105 14.33 -33.05 -7.09
CA GLY A 105 13.01 -32.83 -6.51
C GLY A 105 11.83 -32.78 -7.47
N VAL A 106 10.69 -32.40 -6.93
CA VAL A 106 9.42 -32.20 -7.62
C VAL A 106 8.80 -30.87 -7.24
N ASP A 107 8.10 -30.24 -8.18
CA ASP A 107 7.36 -28.99 -8.04
C ASP A 107 6.06 -29.15 -8.85
N GLY A 108 4.92 -28.76 -8.30
CA GLY A 108 3.63 -28.90 -8.99
C GLY A 108 2.57 -27.94 -8.47
N VAL A 109 1.72 -27.50 -9.38
CA VAL A 109 0.56 -26.63 -9.13
C VAL A 109 -0.64 -27.23 -9.86
N LEU A 110 -1.76 -27.40 -9.17
CA LEU A 110 -2.99 -28.03 -9.67
C LEU A 110 -4.21 -27.28 -9.13
N THR A 111 -5.32 -27.32 -9.86
CA THR A 111 -6.63 -26.76 -9.47
C THR A 111 -7.76 -27.81 -9.58
N PRO A 112 -7.66 -28.94 -8.83
CA PRO A 112 -8.50 -30.11 -9.07
C PRO A 112 -9.97 -29.90 -8.66
N SER A 113 -10.86 -29.73 -9.64
CA SER A 113 -12.30 -29.68 -9.42
C SER A 113 -12.88 -31.08 -9.14
N LEU A 114 -13.39 -31.31 -7.93
CA LEU A 114 -14.10 -32.54 -7.56
C LEU A 114 -15.60 -32.27 -7.38
N LYS A 115 -16.43 -33.30 -7.53
CA LYS A 115 -17.89 -33.15 -7.35
C LYS A 115 -18.19 -32.71 -5.93
N ASN A 116 -18.79 -31.52 -5.79
CA ASN A 116 -19.12 -30.83 -4.54
C ASN A 116 -17.91 -30.33 -3.70
N ILE A 117 -16.66 -30.42 -4.19
CA ILE A 117 -15.46 -29.94 -3.49
C ILE A 117 -14.63 -29.10 -4.47
N ASN A 118 -14.48 -27.81 -4.19
CA ASN A 118 -13.77 -26.87 -5.08
C ASN A 118 -12.42 -26.46 -4.48
N ILE A 119 -11.35 -27.11 -4.95
CA ILE A 119 -9.96 -26.82 -4.58
C ILE A 119 -9.43 -25.75 -5.54
N SER A 120 -9.35 -24.51 -5.05
CA SER A 120 -8.88 -23.36 -5.84
C SER A 120 -7.37 -23.36 -6.07
N LYS A 121 -6.61 -24.09 -5.23
CA LYS A 121 -5.17 -24.27 -5.38
C LYS A 121 -4.69 -25.52 -4.65
N LEU A 122 -3.83 -26.30 -5.29
CA LEU A 122 -2.96 -27.29 -4.67
C LEU A 122 -1.57 -27.09 -5.27
N ALA A 123 -0.69 -26.42 -4.54
CA ALA A 123 0.71 -26.23 -4.93
C ALA A 123 1.60 -26.99 -3.93
N PHE A 124 2.63 -27.66 -4.44
CA PHE A 124 3.56 -28.41 -3.62
C PHE A 124 4.96 -28.46 -4.25
N HIS A 125 5.99 -28.48 -3.42
CA HIS A 125 7.33 -28.83 -3.86
C HIS A 125 8.05 -29.67 -2.81
N ALA A 126 9.03 -30.45 -3.24
CA ALA A 126 9.95 -31.18 -2.39
C ALA A 126 11.31 -31.30 -3.08
N TYR A 127 12.31 -30.64 -2.53
CA TYR A 127 13.69 -30.57 -3.02
C TYR A 127 14.64 -31.19 -2.00
N PHE A 128 15.57 -32.02 -2.47
CA PHE A 128 16.52 -32.79 -1.67
C PHE A 128 17.96 -32.45 -2.12
N GLY A 129 18.70 -31.74 -1.28
CA GLY A 129 20.05 -31.22 -1.54
C GLY A 129 21.15 -32.09 -0.94
N PHE A 130 21.80 -32.90 -1.78
CA PHE A 130 22.95 -33.73 -1.47
C PHE A 130 24.24 -32.91 -1.64
N SER A 131 24.60 -32.15 -0.61
CA SER A 131 25.58 -31.06 -0.73
C SER A 131 26.78 -31.15 0.21
N THR A 132 27.82 -30.38 -0.12
CA THR A 132 29.06 -30.20 0.64
C THR A 132 29.14 -28.78 1.22
N THR A 133 29.95 -28.58 2.26
CA THR A 133 30.22 -27.23 2.78
C THR A 133 31.15 -26.50 1.83
N VAL A 134 30.72 -25.31 1.38
CA VAL A 134 31.53 -24.43 0.52
C VAL A 134 32.29 -23.43 1.39
N PHE A 135 33.60 -23.62 1.50
CA PHE A 135 34.52 -22.73 2.20
C PHE A 135 34.96 -21.57 1.30
N ASN A 136 35.28 -20.41 1.89
CA ASN A 136 35.99 -19.35 1.21
C ASN A 136 37.45 -19.28 1.70
N LEU A 137 38.41 -19.46 0.79
CA LEU A 137 39.85 -19.32 1.06
C LEU A 137 40.36 -17.96 0.53
N GLY A 138 39.67 -16.88 0.93
CA GLY A 138 39.99 -15.50 0.58
C GLY A 138 39.22 -15.00 -0.65
N SER A 139 39.72 -15.34 -1.84
CA SER A 139 39.14 -14.93 -3.14
C SER A 139 38.61 -16.11 -3.97
N VAL A 140 38.60 -17.31 -3.41
CA VAL A 140 38.23 -18.56 -4.09
C VAL A 140 37.33 -19.39 -3.18
N TYR A 141 36.16 -19.77 -3.70
CA TYR A 141 35.28 -20.73 -3.03
C TYR A 141 35.63 -22.17 -3.43
N THR A 142 35.45 -23.12 -2.51
CA THR A 142 35.85 -24.52 -2.71
C THR A 142 35.10 -25.46 -1.78
N GLN A 143 34.88 -26.71 -2.21
CA GLN A 143 34.36 -27.80 -1.37
C GLN A 143 35.41 -28.37 -0.39
N TYR A 144 36.68 -28.01 -0.57
CA TYR A 144 37.79 -28.46 0.27
C TYR A 144 38.07 -27.46 1.38
N ALA A 145 38.09 -27.97 2.61
CA ALA A 145 38.52 -27.23 3.78
C ALA A 145 40.02 -26.89 3.75
N ALA A 146 40.49 -26.08 4.69
CA ALA A 146 41.93 -25.75 4.81
C ALA A 146 42.79 -27.00 5.07
N SER A 147 42.24 -28.01 5.74
CA SER A 147 42.85 -29.35 5.91
C SER A 147 42.83 -30.25 4.65
N GLY A 148 42.16 -29.84 3.57
CA GLY A 148 41.90 -30.66 2.39
C GLY A 148 40.74 -31.65 2.53
N LYS A 149 40.06 -31.72 3.69
CA LYS A 149 38.85 -32.52 3.88
C LYS A 149 37.66 -31.95 3.09
N VAL A 150 36.73 -32.82 2.70
CA VAL A 150 35.40 -32.44 2.20
C VAL A 150 34.36 -32.82 3.25
N TYR A 151 33.48 -31.88 3.58
CA TYR A 151 32.43 -32.06 4.58
C TYR A 151 31.06 -32.10 3.90
N TYR A 152 30.32 -33.19 4.08
CA TYR A 152 28.95 -33.36 3.55
C TYR A 152 27.92 -32.79 4.51
N ASN A 153 26.95 -32.04 3.98
CA ASN A 153 25.91 -31.38 4.76
C ASN A 153 24.73 -32.34 5.02
N THR A 154 24.67 -32.89 6.22
CA THR A 154 23.44 -33.49 6.77
C THR A 154 22.51 -32.39 7.31
N SER A 155 21.29 -32.74 7.68
CA SER A 155 20.35 -31.85 8.38
C SER A 155 19.64 -32.59 9.52
N SER A 156 18.68 -31.95 10.17
CA SER A 156 17.76 -32.60 11.11
C SER A 156 16.32 -32.12 10.89
N PHE A 157 15.35 -32.99 11.16
CA PHE A 157 13.94 -32.64 11.28
C PHE A 157 13.44 -33.10 12.64
N MET A 158 13.05 -32.16 13.51
CA MET A 158 12.55 -32.44 14.87
C MET A 158 13.47 -33.39 15.67
N GLY A 159 14.78 -33.12 15.67
CA GLY A 159 15.81 -33.94 16.34
C GLY A 159 16.24 -35.20 15.57
N ILE A 160 15.48 -35.67 14.57
CA ILE A 160 15.86 -36.83 13.74
C ILE A 160 16.92 -36.38 12.72
N PRO A 161 18.13 -36.97 12.67
CA PRO A 161 19.15 -36.62 11.69
C PRO A 161 18.82 -37.18 10.30
N ILE A 162 19.05 -36.39 9.25
CA ILE A 162 18.74 -36.72 7.85
C ILE A 162 20.00 -36.53 6.99
N PRO A 163 20.37 -37.51 6.12
CA PRO A 163 21.67 -37.52 5.41
C PRO A 163 21.77 -36.55 4.23
N PHE A 164 20.82 -35.62 4.09
CA PHE A 164 20.75 -34.59 3.05
C PHE A 164 20.06 -33.35 3.63
N ARG A 165 20.16 -32.22 2.93
CA ARG A 165 19.35 -31.02 3.20
C ARG A 165 18.05 -31.09 2.40
N TYR A 166 17.02 -30.37 2.82
CA TYR A 166 15.71 -30.35 2.17
C TYR A 166 15.02 -28.98 2.22
N ASN A 167 14.14 -28.75 1.25
CA ASN A 167 13.14 -27.69 1.23
C ASN A 167 11.87 -28.27 0.60
N ALA A 168 10.75 -28.25 1.31
CA ALA A 168 9.46 -28.69 0.82
C ALA A 168 8.39 -27.67 1.20
N ALA A 169 7.31 -27.60 0.43
CA ALA A 169 6.12 -26.88 0.84
C ALA A 169 4.85 -27.59 0.36
N LEU A 170 3.77 -27.38 1.11
CA LEU A 170 2.41 -27.68 0.69
C LEU A 170 1.54 -26.44 0.90
N GLU A 171 0.96 -25.92 -0.17
CA GLU A 171 -0.10 -24.92 -0.15
C GLU A 171 -1.38 -25.52 -0.70
N PHE A 172 -2.46 -25.44 0.07
CA PHE A 172 -3.77 -25.97 -0.33
C PHE A 172 -4.87 -24.97 0.01
N GLU A 173 -5.66 -24.59 -0.99
CA GLU A 173 -6.79 -23.69 -0.87
C GLU A 173 -8.06 -24.38 -1.39
N MET A 174 -9.10 -24.38 -0.57
CA MET A 174 -10.44 -24.88 -0.90
C MET A 174 -11.46 -23.78 -0.62
N SER A 175 -12.42 -23.64 -1.52
CA SER A 175 -13.45 -22.58 -1.50
C SER A 175 -14.86 -23.08 -1.16
N SER A 176 -15.11 -24.38 -1.31
CA SER A 176 -16.41 -25.05 -1.07
C SER A 176 -16.17 -26.50 -0.65
N PRO A 177 -16.92 -27.06 0.32
CA PRO A 177 -18.13 -26.49 0.96
C PRO A 177 -17.86 -25.47 2.08
N PHE A 178 -16.62 -25.38 2.56
CA PHE A 178 -16.15 -24.30 3.44
C PHE A 178 -14.83 -23.75 2.88
N LYS A 179 -14.42 -22.57 3.33
CA LYS A 179 -13.12 -22.01 2.97
C LYS A 179 -12.05 -22.63 3.86
N LEU A 180 -11.02 -23.22 3.28
CA LEU A 180 -9.86 -23.76 3.98
C LEU A 180 -8.60 -23.31 3.24
N SER A 181 -7.64 -22.78 3.98
CA SER A 181 -6.29 -22.46 3.51
C SER A 181 -5.30 -23.20 4.41
N LEU A 182 -4.32 -23.86 3.80
CA LEU A 182 -3.24 -24.57 4.46
C LEU A 182 -1.92 -24.18 3.79
N SER A 183 -0.92 -23.82 4.59
CA SER A 183 0.44 -23.56 4.12
C SER A 183 1.42 -24.20 5.10
N ILE A 184 2.22 -25.16 4.62
CA ILE A 184 3.22 -25.91 5.40
C ILE A 184 4.57 -25.85 4.66
N PRO A 185 5.31 -24.73 4.74
CA PRO A 185 6.69 -24.65 4.27
C PRO A 185 7.66 -25.30 5.28
N ILE A 186 8.62 -26.07 4.78
CA ILE A 186 9.53 -26.92 5.58
C ILE A 186 10.95 -26.76 5.04
N TYR A 187 11.88 -26.30 5.88
CA TYR A 187 13.28 -26.08 5.51
C TYR A 187 14.22 -26.80 6.48
N SER A 188 15.31 -27.35 5.95
CA SER A 188 16.38 -27.98 6.74
C SER A 188 17.26 -26.97 7.48
N ASP A 189 17.55 -25.83 6.85
CA ASP A 189 18.44 -24.79 7.35
C ASP A 189 18.13 -23.43 6.69
N PRO A 190 18.51 -22.30 7.31
CA PRO A 190 18.25 -20.96 6.77
C PRO A 190 18.87 -20.61 5.41
N TYR A 191 19.75 -21.48 4.86
CA TYR A 191 20.54 -21.18 3.67
C TYR A 191 20.13 -21.99 2.44
N PHE A 192 19.26 -23.01 2.57
CA PHE A 192 18.84 -23.85 1.43
C PHE A 192 18.34 -23.01 0.24
N THR A 193 17.48 -22.03 0.51
CA THR A 193 16.92 -21.15 -0.52
C THR A 193 18.00 -20.30 -1.19
N ALA A 194 18.97 -19.79 -0.44
CA ALA A 194 20.11 -19.04 -0.98
C ALA A 194 21.11 -19.90 -1.78
N ASP A 195 21.10 -21.22 -1.56
CA ASP A 195 21.96 -22.20 -2.24
C ASP A 195 21.34 -22.79 -3.51
N PHE A 196 20.01 -22.98 -3.56
CA PHE A 196 19.34 -23.76 -4.60
C PHE A 196 18.17 -23.06 -5.32
N ALA A 197 17.67 -21.91 -4.84
CA ALA A 197 16.52 -21.23 -5.49
C ALA A 197 16.91 -20.36 -6.70
N SER A 198 18.18 -19.99 -6.84
CA SER A 198 18.70 -19.22 -7.99
C SER A 198 18.93 -20.09 -9.23
N ARG A 199 17.89 -20.82 -9.64
CA ARG A 199 17.90 -21.73 -10.80
C ARG A 199 17.06 -21.22 -11.96
N SER A 200 17.43 -21.61 -13.17
CA SER A 200 16.74 -21.24 -14.41
C SER A 200 16.13 -22.46 -15.10
N GLU A 201 15.10 -22.22 -15.89
CA GLU A 201 14.52 -23.20 -16.84
C GLU A 201 14.65 -22.68 -18.30
N ASP A 202 15.30 -21.52 -18.45
CA ASP A 202 15.78 -20.93 -19.70
C ASP A 202 17.30 -21.11 -19.79
N MET A 203 17.74 -21.67 -20.91
CA MET A 203 19.15 -21.78 -21.27
C MET A 203 19.55 -20.68 -22.25
N ASP A 204 20.71 -20.06 -22.03
CA ASP A 204 21.46 -19.39 -23.09
C ASP A 204 22.68 -20.25 -23.47
N TRP A 205 22.49 -21.11 -24.48
CA TRP A 205 23.53 -22.00 -24.98
C TRP A 205 24.70 -21.22 -25.58
N PHE A 206 24.46 -20.04 -26.13
CA PHE A 206 25.47 -19.27 -26.85
C PHE A 206 26.30 -18.39 -25.91
N SER A 207 25.69 -17.72 -24.92
CA SER A 207 26.45 -17.07 -23.85
C SER A 207 27.29 -18.09 -23.08
N PHE A 208 26.75 -19.27 -22.76
CA PHE A 208 27.52 -20.34 -22.11
C PHE A 208 28.74 -20.78 -22.94
N LEU A 209 28.60 -20.91 -24.26
CA LEU A 209 29.70 -21.32 -25.14
C LEU A 209 30.70 -20.19 -25.46
N MET A 210 30.24 -18.92 -25.55
CA MET A 210 31.08 -17.78 -25.94
C MET A 210 31.73 -17.09 -24.73
N ASN A 211 31.01 -16.87 -23.64
CA ASN A 211 31.46 -16.10 -22.47
C ASN A 211 32.20 -16.96 -21.41
N SER A 212 32.72 -18.12 -21.80
CA SER A 212 33.47 -19.05 -20.92
C SER A 212 34.66 -18.43 -20.18
N ALA A 213 35.17 -17.28 -20.63
CA ALA A 213 36.24 -16.52 -19.98
C ALA A 213 35.77 -15.39 -19.02
N GLN A 214 34.46 -15.14 -18.89
CA GLN A 214 33.93 -13.94 -18.21
C GLN A 214 32.77 -14.18 -17.23
N LEU A 215 32.61 -15.42 -16.77
CA LEU A 215 31.55 -15.89 -15.85
C LEU A 215 31.66 -15.38 -14.39
N THR A 216 32.29 -14.23 -14.14
CA THR A 216 32.69 -13.77 -12.79
C THR A 216 32.00 -12.47 -12.34
N GLN A 217 30.66 -12.45 -12.29
CA GLN A 217 29.94 -11.52 -11.41
C GLN A 217 28.47 -11.93 -11.12
N SER A 218 28.30 -12.70 -10.04
CA SER A 218 27.00 -12.99 -9.39
C SER A 218 27.18 -12.93 -7.87
N SER A 219 27.20 -11.72 -7.30
CA SER A 219 27.21 -11.55 -5.85
C SER A 219 25.84 -11.86 -5.25
N LEU A 220 25.54 -13.15 -5.06
CA LEU A 220 24.36 -13.61 -4.34
C LEU A 220 24.36 -13.03 -2.92
N SER A 221 23.56 -12.01 -2.69
CA SER A 221 23.26 -11.52 -1.35
C SER A 221 22.63 -12.65 -0.56
N SER A 222 23.27 -13.05 0.54
CA SER A 222 22.85 -14.21 1.33
C SER A 222 21.55 -13.93 2.08
N ASN A 223 20.42 -14.14 1.39
CA ASN A 223 19.07 -14.04 1.93
C ASN A 223 18.80 -15.22 2.87
N GLU A 224 19.34 -15.11 4.08
CA GLU A 224 19.11 -16.05 5.18
C GLU A 224 17.64 -16.00 5.63
N LEU A 225 16.98 -17.15 5.68
CA LEU A 225 15.61 -17.26 6.18
C LEU A 225 15.59 -17.32 7.71
N SER A 226 15.24 -16.22 8.37
CA SER A 226 15.23 -16.13 9.84
C SER A 226 14.19 -17.02 10.52
N SER A 227 13.07 -17.29 9.86
CA SER A 227 11.86 -17.88 10.44
C SER A 227 10.83 -18.27 9.37
N PHE A 228 9.95 -19.23 9.66
CA PHE A 228 8.77 -19.56 8.85
C PHE A 228 7.58 -19.98 9.71
N GLU A 229 6.38 -20.08 9.14
CA GLU A 229 5.16 -20.49 9.85
C GLU A 229 4.40 -21.56 9.06
N TRP A 230 4.01 -22.64 9.73
CA TRP A 230 2.94 -23.53 9.26
C TRP A 230 1.61 -22.95 9.69
N SER A 231 0.64 -22.80 8.78
CA SER A 231 -0.69 -22.29 9.11
C SER A 231 -1.80 -23.09 8.45
N ALA A 232 -2.86 -23.33 9.21
CA ALA A 232 -4.14 -23.84 8.73
C ALA A 232 -5.21 -22.82 9.15
N THR A 233 -6.07 -22.38 8.23
CA THR A 233 -7.16 -21.43 8.50
C THR A 233 -8.43 -21.85 7.76
N ALA A 234 -9.48 -22.13 8.51
CA ALA A 234 -10.82 -22.41 8.00
C ALA A 234 -11.79 -21.24 8.30
N SER A 235 -12.81 -21.07 7.47
CA SER A 235 -13.99 -20.24 7.77
C SER A 235 -15.24 -20.79 7.09
N TYR A 236 -16.39 -20.65 7.75
CA TYR A 236 -17.65 -21.23 7.29
C TYR A 236 -18.86 -20.42 7.79
N THR A 237 -19.74 -20.02 6.86
CA THR A 237 -21.05 -19.46 7.17
C THR A 237 -22.09 -20.57 7.14
N ILE A 238 -22.83 -20.75 8.24
CA ILE A 238 -23.81 -21.83 8.36
C ILE A 238 -25.08 -21.43 7.61
N PRO A 239 -25.53 -22.19 6.59
CA PRO A 239 -26.74 -21.86 5.83
C PRO A 239 -27.99 -22.07 6.69
N LEU A 240 -28.68 -20.98 7.03
CA LEU A 240 -29.82 -21.02 7.95
C LEU A 240 -31.14 -21.40 7.26
N PRO A 241 -31.89 -22.39 7.79
CA PRO A 241 -33.26 -22.70 7.36
C PRO A 241 -34.20 -21.49 7.48
N GLN A 242 -35.17 -21.37 6.58
CA GLN A 242 -36.13 -20.25 6.56
C GLN A 242 -36.91 -20.07 7.88
N ILE A 243 -37.10 -21.15 8.66
CA ILE A 243 -37.75 -21.12 9.98
C ILE A 243 -36.93 -20.35 11.03
N LEU A 244 -35.60 -20.35 10.94
CA LEU A 244 -34.73 -19.67 11.92
C LEU A 244 -34.46 -18.20 11.55
N LYS A 245 -34.54 -17.84 10.25
CA LYS A 245 -34.23 -16.50 9.74
C LYS A 245 -34.90 -15.32 10.46
N PRO A 246 -36.16 -15.40 10.95
CA PRO A 246 -36.76 -14.30 11.71
C PRO A 246 -36.05 -13.98 13.02
N TYR A 247 -35.44 -14.98 13.66
CA TYR A 247 -34.80 -14.86 14.98
C TYR A 247 -33.27 -14.81 14.90
N LEU A 248 -32.69 -15.27 13.80
CA LEU A 248 -31.28 -15.53 13.62
C LEU A 248 -30.90 -15.16 12.18
N SER A 249 -30.18 -14.05 11.99
CA SER A 249 -29.81 -13.57 10.66
C SER A 249 -28.65 -14.40 10.10
N ASP A 250 -27.64 -14.66 10.93
CA ASP A 250 -26.35 -15.21 10.54
C ASP A 250 -25.72 -16.02 11.68
N ILE A 251 -25.10 -17.14 11.33
CA ILE A 251 -24.04 -17.77 12.13
C ILE A 251 -22.85 -17.99 11.21
N SER A 252 -21.68 -17.49 11.61
CA SER A 252 -20.43 -17.76 10.91
C SER A 252 -19.29 -18.09 11.87
N ILE A 253 -18.53 -19.12 11.54
CA ILE A 253 -17.16 -19.30 12.03
C ILE A 253 -16.30 -18.42 11.14
N SER A 254 -16.09 -17.18 11.58
CA SER A 254 -15.37 -16.14 10.84
C SER A 254 -13.90 -16.50 10.65
N ARG A 255 -13.30 -17.18 11.65
CA ARG A 255 -11.96 -17.77 11.59
C ARG A 255 -11.85 -18.95 12.56
N LEU A 256 -11.34 -20.08 12.09
CA LEU A 256 -10.75 -21.13 12.92
C LEU A 256 -9.37 -21.41 12.35
N SER A 257 -8.31 -21.01 13.06
CA SER A 257 -6.93 -21.21 12.60
C SER A 257 -6.04 -21.87 13.63
N SER A 258 -5.07 -22.63 13.14
CA SER A 258 -4.00 -23.28 13.90
C SER A 258 -2.68 -22.92 13.24
N SER A 259 -1.60 -22.68 14.00
CA SER A 259 -0.28 -22.46 13.40
C SER A 259 0.90 -22.87 14.29
N VAL A 260 2.05 -23.08 13.64
CA VAL A 260 3.35 -23.38 14.27
C VAL A 260 4.40 -22.45 13.68
N THR A 261 4.96 -21.58 14.50
CA THR A 261 6.05 -20.67 14.13
C THR A 261 7.38 -21.34 14.41
N PHE A 262 8.29 -21.31 13.43
CA PHE A 262 9.67 -21.78 13.54
C PHE A 262 10.63 -20.60 13.46
N ALA A 263 11.59 -20.56 14.38
CA ALA A 263 12.67 -19.57 14.41
C ALA A 263 14.02 -20.26 14.18
N SER A 264 15.00 -19.52 13.67
CA SER A 264 16.38 -19.99 13.53
C SER A 264 17.20 -19.72 14.80
N LYS A 265 18.05 -20.68 15.20
CA LYS A 265 19.10 -20.49 16.23
C LYS A 265 20.44 -20.97 15.67
N ASN A 266 21.54 -20.39 16.17
CA ASN A 266 22.88 -20.91 15.91
C ASN A 266 23.06 -22.29 16.57
N ASP A 267 23.74 -23.21 15.88
CA ASP A 267 24.26 -24.44 16.48
C ASP A 267 25.59 -24.13 17.19
N SER A 268 25.65 -24.37 18.51
CA SER A 268 26.86 -24.18 19.32
C SER A 268 27.64 -25.48 19.60
N SER A 269 27.12 -26.63 19.15
CA SER A 269 27.82 -27.92 19.19
C SER A 269 28.74 -28.14 17.99
N LEU A 270 28.46 -27.45 16.88
CA LEU A 270 29.21 -27.56 15.62
C LEU A 270 30.69 -27.20 15.81
N SER A 271 31.57 -28.08 15.33
CA SER A 271 33.02 -27.94 15.46
C SER A 271 33.53 -26.62 14.87
N SER A 272 34.55 -26.05 15.53
CA SER A 272 35.33 -24.93 14.99
C SER A 272 36.55 -25.37 14.17
N GLU A 273 36.78 -26.69 14.04
CA GLU A 273 37.73 -27.23 13.05
C GLU A 273 37.36 -26.73 11.65
N ASP A 274 38.38 -26.38 10.84
CA ASP A 274 38.23 -25.94 9.45
C ASP A 274 37.26 -24.75 9.23
N SER A 275 36.93 -23.99 10.29
CA SER A 275 35.94 -22.90 10.27
C SER A 275 34.51 -23.34 9.88
N LEU A 276 34.13 -24.59 10.15
CA LEU A 276 32.79 -25.12 9.87
C LEU A 276 31.66 -24.26 10.47
N SER A 277 31.86 -23.74 11.68
CA SER A 277 30.94 -22.79 12.35
C SER A 277 30.67 -21.49 11.57
N SER A 278 31.52 -21.14 10.60
CA SER A 278 31.33 -19.97 9.71
C SER A 278 30.70 -20.34 8.36
N TYR A 279 31.04 -21.51 7.80
CA TYR A 279 30.71 -21.87 6.41
C TYR A 279 29.62 -22.95 6.25
N SER A 280 29.55 -23.94 7.16
CA SER A 280 28.57 -25.02 7.06
C SER A 280 27.14 -24.47 7.18
N PRO A 281 26.18 -24.92 6.34
CA PRO A 281 24.77 -24.56 6.51
C PRO A 281 24.22 -24.91 7.90
N GLN A 282 24.77 -25.97 8.51
CA GLN A 282 24.37 -26.48 9.83
C GLN A 282 24.63 -25.49 10.98
N ARG A 283 25.43 -24.43 10.76
CA ARG A 283 25.70 -23.39 11.78
C ARG A 283 24.43 -22.69 12.28
N LYS A 284 23.30 -22.81 11.56
CA LYS A 284 21.97 -22.47 12.06
C LYS A 284 20.96 -23.56 11.74
N PHE A 285 20.02 -23.78 12.66
CA PHE A 285 18.92 -24.72 12.53
C PHE A 285 17.59 -24.07 12.89
N PHE A 286 16.49 -24.67 12.44
CA PHE A 286 15.13 -24.24 12.81
C PHE A 286 14.57 -25.07 13.96
N TYR A 287 13.87 -24.41 14.89
CA TYR A 287 13.12 -25.01 15.98
C TYR A 287 11.74 -24.33 16.09
N PRO A 288 10.68 -25.04 16.53
CA PRO A 288 9.38 -24.42 16.74
C PRO A 288 9.45 -23.49 17.96
N SER A 289 9.29 -22.19 17.76
CA SER A 289 9.30 -21.18 18.83
C SER A 289 7.94 -21.06 19.51
N SER A 290 6.85 -21.28 18.77
CA SER A 290 5.49 -21.22 19.31
C SER A 290 4.49 -22.02 18.49
N VAL A 291 3.51 -22.60 19.17
CA VAL A 291 2.34 -23.28 18.57
C VAL A 291 1.09 -22.55 19.03
N THR A 292 0.26 -22.10 18.10
CA THR A 292 -1.09 -21.58 18.36
C THR A 292 -2.08 -22.64 17.92
N PRO A 293 -2.40 -23.66 18.75
CA PRO A 293 -3.19 -24.80 18.31
C PRO A 293 -4.63 -24.41 17.93
N ILE A 294 -5.21 -23.42 18.62
CA ILE A 294 -6.53 -22.90 18.34
C ILE A 294 -6.52 -21.37 18.46
N LYS A 295 -6.90 -20.70 17.37
CA LYS A 295 -7.38 -19.33 17.33
C LYS A 295 -8.73 -19.31 16.61
N PHE A 296 -9.80 -19.14 17.37
CA PHE A 296 -11.18 -19.24 16.93
C PHE A 296 -11.89 -17.90 17.13
N THR A 297 -12.63 -17.46 16.11
CA THR A 297 -13.50 -16.29 16.17
C THR A 297 -14.77 -16.61 15.39
N ALA A 298 -15.93 -16.42 16.01
CA ALA A 298 -17.23 -16.60 15.37
C ALA A 298 -18.16 -15.41 15.63
N SER A 299 -19.25 -15.33 14.85
CA SER A 299 -20.29 -14.33 14.99
C SER A 299 -21.67 -14.99 14.87
N ILE A 300 -22.56 -14.68 15.82
CA ILE A 300 -23.95 -15.11 15.87
C ILE A 300 -24.78 -13.83 16.01
N SER A 301 -25.69 -13.56 15.07
CA SER A 301 -26.53 -12.36 15.11
C SER A 301 -27.98 -12.65 14.73
N GLY A 302 -28.90 -11.81 15.19
CA GLY A 302 -30.32 -11.96 14.88
C GLY A 302 -31.18 -10.80 15.37
N THR A 303 -32.48 -10.93 15.14
CA THR A 303 -33.50 -9.97 15.58
C THR A 303 -34.47 -10.69 16.51
N LEU A 304 -34.58 -10.24 17.76
CA LEU A 304 -35.50 -10.82 18.74
C LEU A 304 -36.95 -10.35 18.51
N PHE A 305 -37.10 -9.11 18.04
CA PHE A 305 -38.39 -8.48 17.82
C PHE A 305 -38.27 -7.36 16.79
N GLU A 306 -39.27 -7.22 15.90
CA GLU A 306 -39.36 -6.13 14.93
C GLU A 306 -40.82 -5.72 14.72
N TYR A 307 -41.05 -4.40 14.71
CA TYR A 307 -42.36 -3.77 14.52
C TYR A 307 -42.25 -2.58 13.56
N PRO A 308 -43.17 -2.41 12.60
CA PRO A 308 -44.13 -3.41 12.17
C PRO A 308 -43.38 -4.66 11.67
N ALA A 309 -43.95 -5.84 11.91
CA ALA A 309 -43.33 -7.08 11.44
C ALA A 309 -43.18 -7.05 9.92
N GLU A 310 -42.03 -7.52 9.41
CA GLU A 310 -41.69 -7.47 7.99
C GLU A 310 -42.77 -8.18 7.15
N GLN A 311 -43.61 -7.39 6.48
CA GLN A 311 -44.64 -7.93 5.60
C GLN A 311 -43.95 -8.54 4.38
N LYS A 312 -44.07 -9.86 4.23
CA LYS A 312 -43.89 -10.51 2.92
C LYS A 312 -44.89 -9.88 1.94
N GLN A 313 -44.42 -8.91 1.16
CA GLN A 313 -45.15 -8.44 0.00
C GLN A 313 -45.14 -9.55 -1.05
N GLU A 314 -46.17 -10.39 -1.04
CA GLU A 314 -46.63 -11.00 -2.28
C GLU A 314 -46.93 -9.86 -3.25
N THR A 315 -46.36 -9.92 -4.46
CA THR A 315 -46.50 -8.86 -5.46
C THR A 315 -47.89 -8.89 -6.09
N VAL A 316 -48.89 -8.41 -5.33
CA VAL A 316 -50.24 -8.16 -5.82
C VAL A 316 -50.18 -6.99 -6.80
N THR A 317 -50.09 -7.33 -8.08
CA THR A 317 -50.13 -6.40 -9.21
C THR A 317 -51.51 -5.73 -9.29
N SER A 318 -51.64 -4.63 -8.55
CA SER A 318 -52.81 -3.75 -8.62
C SER A 318 -52.76 -2.98 -9.95
N PRO A 319 -53.79 -3.08 -10.82
CA PRO A 319 -53.76 -2.44 -12.13
C PRO A 319 -53.85 -0.93 -11.99
N SER A 320 -52.82 -0.23 -12.47
CA SER A 320 -52.77 1.24 -12.49
C SER A 320 -53.69 1.81 -13.56
N PHE A 321 -54.98 1.97 -13.24
CA PHE A 321 -55.93 2.74 -14.05
C PHE A 321 -55.61 4.24 -13.98
N VAL A 322 -54.63 4.67 -14.77
CA VAL A 322 -54.45 6.09 -15.09
C VAL A 322 -55.52 6.47 -16.10
N VAL A 323 -56.58 7.12 -15.62
CA VAL A 323 -57.50 7.87 -16.50
C VAL A 323 -56.81 9.22 -16.79
N PRO A 324 -56.40 9.50 -18.04
CA PRO A 324 -55.90 10.82 -18.38
C PRO A 324 -57.06 11.81 -18.31
N LEU A 325 -56.96 12.79 -17.41
CA LEU A 325 -57.93 13.88 -17.33
C LEU A 325 -57.54 14.91 -18.39
N ASP A 326 -58.20 14.85 -19.55
CA ASP A 326 -57.91 15.74 -20.68
C ASP A 326 -58.31 17.18 -20.33
N VAL A 327 -57.33 18.09 -20.25
CA VAL A 327 -57.56 19.50 -19.92
C VAL A 327 -57.76 20.28 -21.23
N PRO A 328 -58.89 21.00 -21.41
CA PRO A 328 -59.15 21.72 -22.66
C PRO A 328 -58.03 22.71 -23.05
N PRO A 329 -57.68 22.87 -24.35
CA PRO A 329 -56.44 23.55 -24.77
C PRO A 329 -56.39 25.09 -24.59
N GLU A 330 -57.30 25.68 -23.81
CA GLU A 330 -57.54 27.13 -23.74
C GLU A 330 -57.02 27.79 -22.45
N LEU A 331 -56.27 27.05 -21.62
CA LEU A 331 -55.68 27.52 -20.36
C LEU A 331 -54.14 27.40 -20.30
N LEU A 332 -53.48 27.36 -21.46
CA LEU A 332 -52.01 27.38 -21.57
C LEU A 332 -51.50 28.81 -21.84
N PRO A 333 -50.58 29.38 -21.02
CA PRO A 333 -50.00 30.71 -21.27
C PRO A 333 -49.22 30.83 -22.58
N GLU A 334 -49.24 32.01 -23.20
CA GLU A 334 -48.80 32.21 -24.60
C GLU A 334 -47.27 32.21 -24.85
N GLU A 335 -46.43 32.01 -23.84
CA GLU A 335 -44.96 32.02 -23.99
C GLU A 335 -44.39 30.78 -24.73
N GLN A 336 -45.22 29.81 -25.12
CA GLN A 336 -44.80 28.60 -25.86
C GLN A 336 -45.13 28.63 -27.37
N LYS A 337 -45.17 29.81 -28.00
CA LYS A 337 -45.46 29.97 -29.45
C LYS A 337 -44.45 30.76 -30.29
N GLN A 338 -43.16 30.82 -29.91
CA GLN A 338 -42.13 31.37 -30.82
C GLN A 338 -40.68 30.88 -30.60
N SER A 339 -40.40 29.59 -30.82
CA SER A 339 -39.01 29.06 -30.81
C SER A 339 -38.78 27.79 -31.65
N GLN A 340 -39.21 27.78 -32.93
CA GLN A 340 -38.87 26.71 -33.89
C GLN A 340 -38.52 27.26 -35.29
N GLN A 341 -37.60 28.24 -35.40
CA GLN A 341 -36.82 28.47 -36.63
C GLN A 341 -35.67 29.47 -36.41
N SER A 342 -34.56 29.00 -35.84
CA SER A 342 -33.23 29.62 -36.02
C SER A 342 -32.16 28.55 -35.79
N SER A 343 -31.23 28.41 -36.74
CA SER A 343 -30.09 27.50 -36.62
C SER A 343 -29.01 28.14 -35.74
N GLU A 344 -28.82 27.61 -34.53
CA GLU A 344 -27.76 28.10 -33.64
C GLU A 344 -26.38 27.69 -34.15
N GLU A 345 -25.53 28.69 -34.42
CA GLU A 345 -24.09 28.49 -34.49
C GLU A 345 -23.56 28.10 -33.10
N LYS A 346 -22.65 27.14 -33.02
CA LYS A 346 -21.98 26.79 -31.76
C LYS A 346 -20.96 27.86 -31.38
N THR A 347 -21.41 28.94 -30.73
CA THR A 347 -20.53 29.76 -29.90
C THR A 347 -20.21 29.01 -28.61
N ASP A 348 -18.95 28.63 -28.40
CA ASP A 348 -18.48 28.02 -27.14
C ASP A 348 -18.57 29.04 -25.99
N SER A 349 -19.73 29.13 -25.34
CA SER A 349 -19.94 29.94 -24.15
C SER A 349 -19.24 29.29 -22.95
N LEU A 350 -18.02 29.72 -22.65
CA LEU A 350 -17.17 29.20 -21.56
C LEU A 350 -17.75 29.33 -20.14
N PHE A 351 -18.96 29.90 -19.98
CA PHE A 351 -19.51 30.38 -18.71
C PHE A 351 -21.02 30.13 -18.56
N THR A 352 -21.48 28.89 -18.75
CA THR A 352 -22.87 28.51 -18.43
C THR A 352 -23.00 28.25 -16.92
N PHE A 353 -23.86 29.02 -16.24
CA PHE A 353 -24.22 28.78 -14.83
C PHE A 353 -25.45 27.85 -14.76
N PRO A 354 -25.51 26.86 -13.84
CA PRO A 354 -26.72 26.07 -13.62
C PRO A 354 -27.94 26.94 -13.28
N LEU A 355 -29.06 26.66 -13.94
CA LEU A 355 -30.32 27.36 -13.75
C LEU A 355 -30.90 27.07 -12.36
N LEU A 356 -31.11 28.10 -11.54
CA LEU A 356 -31.68 27.99 -10.20
C LEU A 356 -33.21 27.83 -10.26
N THR A 357 -33.70 26.66 -10.70
CA THR A 357 -35.13 26.35 -10.73
C THR A 357 -35.70 26.15 -9.32
N THR A 358 -36.28 27.22 -8.76
CA THR A 358 -36.97 27.21 -7.46
C THR A 358 -38.34 26.54 -7.54
N LYS A 359 -38.36 25.21 -7.70
CA LYS A 359 -39.53 24.38 -7.39
C LYS A 359 -39.17 23.46 -6.22
N PRO A 360 -39.66 23.72 -4.99
CA PRO A 360 -39.57 22.74 -3.92
C PRO A 360 -40.43 21.53 -4.32
N ASP A 361 -39.82 20.35 -4.35
CA ASP A 361 -40.54 19.13 -4.73
C ASP A 361 -41.49 18.72 -3.60
N LEU A 362 -42.79 19.00 -3.80
CA LEU A 362 -43.85 18.86 -2.80
C LEU A 362 -44.29 17.40 -2.65
N SER A 363 -43.33 16.51 -2.41
CA SER A 363 -43.57 15.14 -1.98
C SER A 363 -44.30 15.13 -0.63
N LEU A 364 -45.54 14.63 -0.63
CA LEU A 364 -46.26 14.31 0.59
C LEU A 364 -45.51 13.18 1.31
N ALA A 365 -44.74 13.55 2.34
CA ALA A 365 -43.91 12.60 3.08
C ALA A 365 -44.77 11.47 3.67
N SER A 366 -44.49 10.23 3.25
CA SER A 366 -45.22 9.05 3.73
C SER A 366 -44.97 8.87 5.23
N PHE A 367 -46.04 8.93 6.02
CA PHE A 367 -45.99 8.78 7.48
C PHE A 367 -45.74 7.31 7.86
N GLN A 368 -44.47 6.92 8.00
CA GLN A 368 -44.14 5.71 8.74
C GLN A 368 -44.49 5.93 10.22
N GLY A 369 -45.15 4.94 10.83
CA GLY A 369 -45.77 5.06 12.14
C GLY A 369 -44.77 4.93 13.30
N LEU A 370 -45.03 3.97 14.18
CA LEU A 370 -44.02 3.48 15.12
C LEU A 370 -43.21 2.39 14.44
N THR A 371 -41.89 2.47 14.51
CA THR A 371 -40.95 1.41 14.12
C THR A 371 -40.06 1.08 15.31
N TYR A 372 -39.80 -0.20 15.54
CA TYR A 372 -38.98 -0.68 16.64
C TYR A 372 -38.31 -2.01 16.28
N LYS A 373 -36.99 -2.10 16.43
CA LYS A 373 -36.20 -3.32 16.18
C LYS A 373 -35.29 -3.59 17.38
N LEU A 374 -35.33 -4.82 17.88
CA LEU A 374 -34.41 -5.32 18.91
C LEU A 374 -33.56 -6.44 18.31
N SER A 375 -32.29 -6.16 18.08
CA SER A 375 -31.31 -7.12 17.54
C SER A 375 -30.25 -7.48 18.57
N TYR A 376 -29.60 -8.62 18.37
CA TYR A 376 -28.49 -9.09 19.20
C TYR A 376 -27.29 -9.53 18.34
N SER A 377 -26.10 -9.45 18.92
CA SER A 377 -24.85 -9.97 18.36
C SER A 377 -24.03 -10.62 19.47
N LEU A 378 -23.49 -11.81 19.20
CA LEU A 378 -22.61 -12.57 20.09
C LEU A 378 -21.37 -12.99 19.30
N SER A 379 -20.21 -12.49 19.70
CA SER A 379 -18.97 -12.55 18.90
C SER A 379 -17.81 -13.26 19.63
N PRO A 380 -17.91 -14.57 19.93
CA PRO A 380 -16.91 -15.28 20.72
C PRO A 380 -15.55 -15.35 20.02
N ASP A 381 -14.50 -15.04 20.77
CA ASP A 381 -13.09 -15.10 20.38
C ASP A 381 -12.30 -15.91 21.42
N ALA A 382 -11.51 -16.87 20.94
CA ALA A 382 -10.74 -17.79 21.77
C ALA A 382 -9.34 -18.00 21.18
N VAL A 383 -8.31 -17.84 22.01
CA VAL A 383 -6.90 -18.03 21.63
C VAL A 383 -6.24 -18.94 22.67
N MET A 384 -5.57 -19.99 22.19
CA MET A 384 -4.59 -20.76 22.94
C MET A 384 -3.24 -20.64 22.23
N GLN A 385 -2.17 -20.40 22.97
CA GLN A 385 -0.80 -20.37 22.45
C GLN A 385 0.15 -21.07 23.44
N VAL A 386 1.13 -21.78 22.91
CA VAL A 386 2.25 -22.38 23.64
C VAL A 386 3.54 -21.79 23.07
N GLN A 387 4.46 -21.38 23.93
CA GLN A 387 5.79 -20.90 23.57
C GLN A 387 6.83 -21.87 24.13
N TYR A 388 7.93 -22.10 23.41
CA TYR A 388 8.96 -23.09 23.75
C TYR A 388 10.26 -22.41 24.16
N ASP A 389 10.93 -22.94 25.19
CA ASP A 389 12.14 -22.29 25.71
C ASP A 389 13.33 -22.57 24.80
N ALA A 390 13.78 -21.52 24.11
CA ALA A 390 14.91 -21.56 23.22
C ALA A 390 16.27 -21.53 23.95
N SER A 391 16.32 -21.21 25.25
CA SER A 391 17.56 -20.93 25.97
C SER A 391 18.48 -22.15 26.05
N THR A 392 17.91 -23.33 26.34
CA THR A 392 18.62 -24.61 26.54
C THR A 392 19.09 -25.29 25.25
N LEU A 393 18.61 -24.86 24.08
CA LEU A 393 18.91 -25.52 22.80
C LEU A 393 20.33 -25.19 22.31
N SER A 394 21.28 -26.12 22.38
CA SER A 394 22.63 -25.97 21.80
C SER A 394 22.71 -26.49 20.37
N CYS A 395 21.99 -27.57 20.06
CA CYS A 395 21.91 -28.21 18.74
C CYS A 395 20.46 -28.64 18.40
N PRO A 396 20.16 -29.07 17.16
CA PRO A 396 18.81 -29.51 16.75
C PRO A 396 18.23 -30.67 17.58
N GLN A 397 19.09 -31.49 18.18
CA GLN A 397 18.72 -32.69 18.94
C GLN A 397 18.33 -32.39 20.39
N ASP A 398 18.62 -31.19 20.91
CA ASP A 398 18.26 -30.77 22.26
C ASP A 398 16.76 -30.38 22.40
N PHE A 399 16.02 -30.37 21.29
CA PHE A 399 14.62 -29.94 21.29
C PHE A 399 13.67 -31.00 21.86
N ASP A 400 12.97 -30.65 22.95
CA ASP A 400 11.90 -31.44 23.56
C ASP A 400 10.58 -30.67 23.57
N TRP A 401 9.50 -31.31 23.09
CA TRP A 401 8.12 -30.81 23.15
C TRP A 401 7.59 -30.62 24.58
N ASN A 402 8.24 -31.18 25.60
CA ASN A 402 7.91 -30.93 27.01
C ASN A 402 8.54 -29.61 27.54
N ASN A 403 9.54 -29.03 26.86
CA ASN A 403 10.26 -27.83 27.32
C ASN A 403 9.51 -26.52 26.96
N ILE A 404 8.32 -26.39 27.52
CA ILE A 404 7.44 -25.23 27.35
C ILE A 404 7.99 -24.03 28.16
N GLN A 405 8.04 -22.84 27.55
CA GLN A 405 8.33 -21.59 28.22
C GLN A 405 7.07 -20.98 28.86
N SER A 406 5.93 -21.03 28.15
CA SER A 406 4.62 -20.66 28.71
C SER A 406 3.47 -21.18 27.85
N MET A 407 2.32 -21.40 28.50
CA MET A 407 1.03 -21.58 27.84
C MET A 407 0.13 -20.39 28.17
N TYR A 408 -0.48 -19.80 27.14
CA TYR A 408 -1.40 -18.66 27.18
C TYR A 408 -2.81 -19.09 26.76
N VAL A 409 -3.83 -18.61 27.46
CA VAL A 409 -5.24 -18.81 27.11
C VAL A 409 -6.01 -17.50 27.27
N GLN A 410 -6.76 -17.12 26.23
CA GLN A 410 -7.64 -15.96 26.23
C GLN A 410 -9.02 -16.36 25.69
N LEU A 411 -10.08 -16.03 26.43
CA LEU A 411 -11.47 -16.25 26.01
C LEU A 411 -12.24 -14.93 26.14
N LYS A 412 -12.96 -14.54 25.09
CA LYS A 412 -13.83 -13.36 25.05
C LYS A 412 -15.17 -13.76 24.47
N ALA A 413 -16.27 -13.23 25.00
CA ALA A 413 -17.59 -13.45 24.42
C ALA A 413 -18.47 -12.18 24.52
N PRO A 414 -18.13 -11.09 23.80
CA PRO A 414 -18.96 -9.90 23.73
C PRO A 414 -20.37 -10.25 23.26
N LEU A 415 -21.36 -9.80 24.04
CA LEU A 415 -22.79 -9.93 23.78
C LEU A 415 -23.39 -8.53 23.77
N GLU A 416 -23.91 -8.13 22.62
CA GLU A 416 -24.54 -6.82 22.41
C GLU A 416 -26.03 -6.99 22.11
N PHE A 417 -26.88 -6.24 22.80
CA PHE A 417 -28.27 -6.03 22.43
C PHE A 417 -28.44 -4.60 21.94
N THR A 418 -28.92 -4.41 20.71
CA THR A 418 -29.19 -3.09 20.14
C THR A 418 -30.69 -2.93 19.90
N SER A 419 -31.27 -1.95 20.59
CA SER A 419 -32.64 -1.49 20.47
C SER A 419 -32.66 -0.23 19.59
N LEU A 420 -33.53 -0.22 18.58
CA LEU A 420 -33.70 0.87 17.61
C LEU A 420 -35.19 1.22 17.51
N LEU A 421 -35.57 2.30 18.19
CA LEU A 421 -36.90 2.91 18.12
C LEU A 421 -36.86 4.08 17.13
N SER A 422 -37.80 4.17 16.20
CA SER A 422 -38.07 5.39 15.45
C SER A 422 -39.57 5.62 15.31
N TYR A 423 -40.02 6.82 15.65
CA TYR A 423 -41.42 7.22 15.62
C TYR A 423 -41.62 8.36 14.63
N ARG A 424 -42.69 8.27 13.82
CA ARG A 424 -43.13 9.31 12.89
C ARG A 424 -41.99 9.74 11.95
N SER A 425 -41.52 8.81 11.14
CA SER A 425 -40.44 9.04 10.15
C SER A 425 -39.20 9.74 10.76
N SER A 426 -38.72 9.25 11.90
CA SER A 426 -37.61 9.82 12.69
C SER A 426 -37.83 11.22 13.27
N PHE A 427 -39.08 11.62 13.54
CA PHE A 427 -39.40 12.75 14.43
C PHE A 427 -38.82 12.51 15.84
N VAL A 428 -38.93 11.28 16.35
CA VAL A 428 -38.13 10.80 17.48
C VAL A 428 -37.40 9.53 17.03
N SER A 429 -36.15 9.37 17.44
CA SER A 429 -35.40 8.13 17.29
C SER A 429 -34.56 7.88 18.54
N VAL A 430 -34.58 6.66 19.04
CA VAL A 430 -33.79 6.22 20.20
C VAL A 430 -33.03 4.97 19.80
N LYS A 431 -31.70 5.03 19.87
CA LYS A 431 -30.83 3.86 19.85
C LYS A 431 -30.34 3.60 21.27
N SER A 432 -30.57 2.40 21.79
CA SER A 432 -29.93 1.88 23.01
C SER A 432 -29.08 0.67 22.63
N THR A 433 -27.87 0.57 23.16
CA THR A 433 -26.98 -0.58 22.97
C THR A 433 -26.42 -1.00 24.32
N LEU A 434 -26.86 -2.17 24.79
CA LEU A 434 -26.36 -2.85 25.99
C LEU A 434 -25.29 -3.86 25.58
N ALA A 435 -24.04 -3.57 25.93
CA ALA A 435 -22.88 -4.40 25.62
C ALA A 435 -22.31 -5.05 26.90
N PHE A 436 -22.37 -6.38 26.98
CA PHE A 436 -21.71 -7.18 28.00
C PHE A 436 -20.42 -7.79 27.42
N VAL A 437 -19.27 -7.48 28.03
CA VAL A 437 -17.94 -7.84 27.51
C VAL A 437 -17.18 -8.69 28.54
N PRO A 438 -17.48 -10.00 28.63
CA PRO A 438 -16.67 -10.95 29.39
C PRO A 438 -15.36 -11.23 28.68
N GLN A 439 -14.25 -11.10 29.40
CA GLN A 439 -12.90 -11.50 28.98
C GLN A 439 -12.21 -12.27 30.12
N TYR A 440 -11.85 -13.52 29.84
CA TYR A 440 -10.88 -14.29 30.61
C TYR A 440 -9.52 -14.25 29.91
N GLN A 441 -8.45 -14.12 30.69
CA GLN A 441 -7.07 -14.20 30.21
C GLN A 441 -6.21 -14.84 31.30
N ASP A 442 -5.29 -15.70 30.89
CA ASP A 442 -4.46 -16.47 31.81
C ASP A 442 -3.20 -17.00 31.13
N HIS A 443 -2.15 -17.23 31.93
CA HIS A 443 -1.08 -18.15 31.56
C HIS A 443 -1.10 -19.36 32.51
N PRO A 444 -1.84 -20.45 32.19
CA PRO A 444 -1.97 -21.62 33.06
C PRO A 444 -0.64 -22.34 33.36
N PHE A 445 0.40 -22.06 32.57
CA PHE A 445 1.76 -22.52 32.82
C PHE A 445 2.75 -21.43 32.42
N VAL A 446 3.72 -21.15 33.30
CA VAL A 446 4.88 -20.28 33.05
C VAL A 446 6.11 -21.02 33.55
N GLY A 447 7.02 -21.36 32.63
CA GLY A 447 8.20 -22.17 32.88
C GLY A 447 9.46 -21.36 33.22
N ASN A 448 10.58 -22.07 33.40
CA ASN A 448 11.83 -21.51 33.90
C ASN A 448 12.53 -20.53 32.94
N GLY A 449 12.13 -20.48 31.66
CA GLY A 449 12.61 -19.50 30.68
C GLY A 449 12.13 -18.05 30.88
N TYR A 450 11.46 -17.76 31.99
CA TYR A 450 11.20 -16.40 32.48
C TYR A 450 11.98 -16.12 33.76
N SER A 451 12.55 -14.93 33.91
CA SER A 451 13.00 -14.47 35.24
C SER A 451 11.80 -14.39 36.19
N ALA A 452 12.02 -14.58 37.50
CA ALA A 452 10.95 -14.50 38.49
C ALA A 452 10.18 -13.16 38.42
N SER A 453 10.87 -12.04 38.15
CA SER A 453 10.26 -10.72 37.94
C SER A 453 9.43 -10.64 36.65
N SER A 454 9.90 -11.28 35.57
CA SER A 454 9.20 -11.33 34.28
C SER A 454 7.93 -12.16 34.38
N ALA A 455 8.01 -13.37 34.97
CA ALA A 455 6.85 -14.24 35.21
C ALA A 455 5.78 -13.54 36.06
N GLN A 456 6.19 -12.84 37.12
CA GLN A 456 5.28 -12.02 37.93
C GLN A 456 4.61 -10.90 37.14
N SER A 457 5.35 -10.22 36.24
CA SER A 457 4.78 -9.17 35.38
C SER A 457 3.74 -9.70 34.39
N VAL A 458 3.96 -10.90 33.84
CA VAL A 458 3.03 -11.60 32.94
C VAL A 458 1.73 -11.95 33.67
N LEU A 459 1.81 -12.67 34.79
CA LEU A 459 0.63 -13.06 35.59
C LEU A 459 -0.18 -11.84 36.09
N LEU A 460 0.51 -10.76 36.50
CA LEU A 460 -0.13 -9.51 36.88
C LEU A 460 -0.83 -8.82 35.70
N SER A 461 -0.33 -9.00 34.47
CA SER A 461 -0.99 -8.49 33.26
C SER A 461 -2.26 -9.26 32.92
N ASP A 462 -2.26 -10.60 33.09
CA ASP A 462 -3.45 -11.43 32.89
C ASP A 462 -4.58 -11.06 33.85
N TYR A 463 -4.26 -10.95 35.14
CA TYR A 463 -5.27 -10.61 36.15
C TYR A 463 -5.85 -9.20 35.94
N LYS A 464 -5.07 -8.27 35.38
CA LYS A 464 -5.57 -6.94 34.96
C LYS A 464 -6.34 -6.96 33.63
N ALA A 465 -6.10 -7.95 32.76
CA ALA A 465 -6.80 -8.10 31.48
C ALA A 465 -8.11 -8.88 31.60
N ARG A 466 -8.29 -9.66 32.68
CA ARG A 466 -9.59 -10.25 33.05
C ARG A 466 -10.59 -9.15 33.39
N LYS A 467 -11.75 -9.16 32.74
CA LYS A 467 -12.81 -8.19 32.96
C LYS A 467 -14.20 -8.75 32.68
N LEU A 468 -15.17 -8.25 33.44
CA LEU A 468 -16.60 -8.39 33.23
C LEU A 468 -17.15 -6.97 33.25
N ASP A 469 -17.29 -6.38 32.06
CA ASP A 469 -17.82 -5.03 31.89
C ASP A 469 -19.22 -5.10 31.28
N LEU A 470 -20.15 -4.29 31.79
CA LEU A 470 -21.49 -4.10 31.25
C LEU A 470 -21.67 -2.61 30.96
N THR A 471 -21.79 -2.25 29.68
CA THR A 471 -21.90 -0.86 29.23
C THR A 471 -23.22 -0.64 28.52
N GLU A 472 -23.94 0.41 28.88
CA GLU A 472 -25.17 0.85 28.24
C GLU A 472 -24.88 2.17 27.51
N SER A 473 -25.27 2.25 26.23
CA SER A 473 -25.03 3.43 25.39
C SER A 473 -26.31 3.85 24.66
N ASN A 474 -26.79 5.06 24.96
CA ASN A 474 -28.02 5.64 24.43
C ASN A 474 -27.72 6.82 23.50
N SER A 475 -28.50 6.93 22.43
CA SER A 475 -28.51 8.08 21.52
C SER A 475 -29.97 8.41 21.19
N VAL A 476 -30.43 9.59 21.61
CA VAL A 476 -31.81 10.08 21.50
C VAL A 476 -31.83 11.29 20.57
N SER A 477 -32.45 11.17 19.40
CA SER A 477 -32.62 12.23 18.40
C SER A 477 -34.09 12.68 18.35
N LEU A 478 -34.34 13.96 18.60
CA LEU A 478 -35.63 14.63 18.44
C LEU A 478 -35.56 15.63 17.28
N LYS A 479 -36.30 15.40 16.20
CA LYS A 479 -36.34 16.24 14.98
C LYS A 479 -37.73 16.85 14.81
N PRO A 480 -38.05 17.95 15.53
CA PRO A 480 -39.41 18.50 15.58
C PRO A 480 -39.90 19.00 14.21
N PHE A 481 -38.97 19.34 13.31
CA PHE A 481 -39.25 19.87 11.98
C PHE A 481 -39.06 18.86 10.85
N VAL A 482 -38.98 17.55 11.13
CA VAL A 482 -38.69 16.50 10.11
C VAL A 482 -39.62 16.53 8.88
N TYR A 483 -40.84 17.04 9.04
CA TYR A 483 -41.84 17.21 7.98
C TYR A 483 -41.76 18.54 7.20
N SER A 484 -40.88 19.46 7.60
CA SER A 484 -40.62 20.70 6.88
C SER A 484 -39.61 20.43 5.76
N SER A 485 -39.97 20.74 4.51
CA SER A 485 -39.06 20.68 3.35
C SER A 485 -37.73 21.39 3.64
N PHE A 486 -37.81 22.54 4.30
CA PHE A 486 -36.68 23.37 4.70
C PHE A 486 -35.98 22.89 5.97
N PHE A 487 -36.71 22.71 7.07
CA PHE A 487 -36.11 22.53 8.40
C PHE A 487 -35.95 21.07 8.85
N LYS A 488 -36.16 20.08 7.98
CA LYS A 488 -36.08 18.63 8.29
C LYS A 488 -34.82 18.15 9.04
N ASN A 489 -33.69 18.85 8.87
CA ASN A 489 -32.42 18.54 9.50
C ASN A 489 -32.23 19.19 10.88
N SER A 490 -33.20 20.00 11.33
CA SER A 490 -33.19 20.62 12.67
C SER A 490 -33.64 19.64 13.75
N GLY A 491 -32.90 19.58 14.85
CA GLY A 491 -33.20 18.68 15.97
C GLY A 491 -32.31 18.87 17.19
N LEU A 492 -32.55 18.04 18.20
CA LEU A 492 -31.74 17.90 19.40
C LEU A 492 -31.35 16.43 19.55
N ASP A 493 -30.06 16.18 19.69
CA ASP A 493 -29.48 14.86 19.97
C ASP A 493 -28.94 14.85 21.40
N TRP A 494 -29.18 13.76 22.15
CA TRP A 494 -28.61 13.50 23.48
C TRP A 494 -27.99 12.10 23.47
N ASN A 495 -26.68 12.03 23.74
CA ASN A 495 -25.94 10.78 23.82
C ASN A 495 -25.40 10.56 25.23
N THR A 496 -25.54 9.35 25.73
CA THR A 496 -24.93 8.90 26.98
C THR A 496 -24.29 7.53 26.78
N SER A 497 -23.16 7.30 27.44
CA SER A 497 -22.52 5.98 27.50
C SER A 497 -21.95 5.78 28.88
N PHE A 498 -22.41 4.74 29.58
CA PHE A 498 -22.04 4.47 30.95
C PHE A 498 -21.91 2.97 31.26
N LYS A 499 -20.95 2.65 32.12
CA LYS A 499 -20.66 1.29 32.60
C LYS A 499 -21.55 1.02 33.80
N LEU A 500 -22.60 0.21 33.60
CA LEU A 500 -23.45 -0.35 34.64
C LEU A 500 -22.66 -1.19 35.65
N MET A 501 -21.63 -1.88 35.15
CA MET A 501 -20.63 -2.62 35.92
C MET A 501 -19.29 -2.52 35.19
N ARG A 502 -18.19 -2.31 35.93
CA ARG A 502 -16.82 -2.50 35.44
C ARG A 502 -16.03 -3.36 36.41
N THR A 503 -15.04 -4.09 35.90
CA THR A 503 -14.14 -4.89 36.74
C THR A 503 -12.78 -4.20 36.91
N GLN A 504 -12.32 -4.04 38.16
CA GLN A 504 -10.97 -3.55 38.46
C GLN A 504 -10.19 -4.60 39.27
N PHE A 505 -9.00 -4.97 38.81
CA PHE A 505 -8.09 -5.80 39.61
C PHE A 505 -7.45 -4.98 40.73
N ASN A 506 -7.64 -5.42 41.98
CA ASN A 506 -7.12 -4.75 43.19
C ASN A 506 -6.26 -5.66 44.08
N GLY A 507 -6.08 -6.93 43.70
CA GLY A 507 -5.37 -7.93 44.49
C GLY A 507 -3.86 -8.00 44.26
N THR A 508 -3.29 -9.13 44.64
CA THR A 508 -1.87 -9.47 44.44
C THR A 508 -1.73 -10.75 43.62
N ILE A 509 -0.51 -11.14 43.23
CA ILE A 509 -0.30 -12.39 42.48
C ILE A 509 -0.60 -13.63 43.36
N ALA A 510 -0.26 -13.57 44.66
CA ALA A 510 -0.51 -14.66 45.60
C ALA A 510 -1.98 -14.74 46.06
N ASN A 511 -2.69 -13.61 46.10
CA ASN A 511 -4.11 -13.52 46.41
C ASN A 511 -4.78 -12.59 45.38
N PRO A 512 -5.19 -13.11 44.21
CA PRO A 512 -5.80 -12.29 43.16
C PRO A 512 -7.25 -11.97 43.51
N SER A 513 -7.61 -10.70 43.41
CA SER A 513 -8.97 -10.20 43.69
C SER A 513 -9.38 -9.14 42.69
N TRP A 514 -10.67 -9.16 42.37
CA TRP A 514 -11.33 -8.25 41.44
C TRP A 514 -12.48 -7.55 42.15
N GLN A 515 -12.53 -6.23 42.02
CA GLN A 515 -13.60 -5.39 42.52
C GLN A 515 -14.57 -5.08 41.39
N TYR A 516 -15.83 -5.48 41.58
CA TYR A 516 -16.92 -5.09 40.70
C TYR A 516 -17.43 -3.72 41.14
N LEU A 517 -17.12 -2.70 40.34
CA LEU A 517 -17.56 -1.33 40.59
C LEU A 517 -18.88 -1.13 39.82
N PRO A 518 -19.99 -0.81 40.51
CA PRO A 518 -21.24 -0.46 39.86
C PRO A 518 -21.16 0.93 39.19
N LEU A 519 -22.22 1.31 38.49
CA LEU A 519 -22.39 2.66 37.96
C LEU A 519 -22.22 3.72 39.06
N ASP A 520 -21.26 4.62 38.83
CA ASP A 520 -21.07 5.85 39.58
C ASP A 520 -21.30 7.03 38.61
N PHE A 521 -22.27 7.88 38.91
CA PHE A 521 -22.60 9.06 38.11
C PHE A 521 -21.63 10.23 38.30
N THR A 522 -20.72 10.14 39.28
CA THR A 522 -19.69 11.16 39.55
C THR A 522 -18.34 10.86 38.91
N ASP A 523 -18.13 9.62 38.45
CA ASP A 523 -16.86 9.18 37.85
C ASP A 523 -16.89 9.16 36.31
N LYS A 524 -15.95 9.90 35.71
CA LYS A 524 -15.70 9.97 34.26
C LYS A 524 -15.24 8.65 33.62
N GLU A 525 -14.70 7.71 34.39
CA GLU A 525 -14.41 6.36 33.90
C GLU A 525 -15.65 5.46 33.87
N SER A 526 -16.66 5.75 34.70
CA SER A 526 -17.94 5.06 34.73
C SER A 526 -18.92 5.63 33.72
N PHE A 527 -19.04 6.96 33.61
CA PHE A 527 -19.93 7.64 32.66
C PHE A 527 -19.10 8.25 31.52
N THR A 528 -18.70 7.41 30.55
CA THR A 528 -17.69 7.71 29.52
C THR A 528 -18.13 8.67 28.41
N GLU A 529 -19.42 8.82 28.15
CA GLU A 529 -19.94 9.91 27.31
C GLU A 529 -21.17 10.54 27.96
N HIS A 530 -21.21 11.87 28.00
CA HIS A 530 -22.43 12.65 28.22
C HIS A 530 -22.40 13.85 27.28
N SER A 531 -23.22 13.85 26.22
CA SER A 531 -23.26 14.93 25.24
C SER A 531 -24.69 15.30 24.83
N VAL A 532 -24.94 16.61 24.64
CA VAL A 532 -26.18 17.13 24.06
C VAL A 532 -25.81 18.06 22.91
N SER A 533 -26.46 17.93 21.75
CA SER A 533 -26.30 18.86 20.63
C SER A 533 -27.64 19.31 20.07
N ALA A 534 -27.87 20.62 20.07
CA ALA A 534 -28.98 21.25 19.37
C ALA A 534 -28.48 21.75 18.01
N THR A 535 -29.05 21.23 16.93
CA THR A 535 -28.78 21.66 15.55
C THR A 535 -29.99 22.35 14.97
N PHE A 536 -29.86 23.63 14.63
CA PHE A 536 -30.82 24.35 13.81
C PHE A 536 -30.30 24.38 12.38
N ALA A 537 -30.97 23.69 11.46
CA ALA A 537 -30.54 23.53 10.08
C ALA A 537 -31.69 23.72 9.08
N ALA A 538 -31.42 24.54 8.07
CA ALA A 538 -32.29 24.83 6.93
C ALA A 538 -31.65 24.28 5.65
N GLN A 539 -32.44 23.67 4.78
CA GLN A 539 -32.03 23.19 3.46
C GLN A 539 -33.09 23.58 2.44
N GLU A 540 -32.80 24.59 1.62
CA GLU A 540 -33.74 25.07 0.60
C GLU A 540 -33.66 24.25 -0.69
N THR A 541 -32.47 23.74 -1.02
CA THR A 541 -32.19 22.89 -2.18
C THR A 541 -31.07 21.89 -1.86
N GLU A 542 -30.63 21.09 -2.83
CA GLU A 542 -29.36 20.34 -2.74
C GLU A 542 -28.15 21.28 -2.55
N TYR A 543 -28.21 22.48 -3.14
CA TYR A 543 -27.09 23.44 -3.23
C TYR A 543 -27.11 24.54 -2.17
N PHE A 544 -28.24 24.74 -1.48
CA PHE A 544 -28.41 25.77 -0.46
C PHE A 544 -28.79 25.11 0.88
N SER A 545 -27.88 25.16 1.84
CA SER A 545 -28.11 24.70 3.20
C SER A 545 -27.33 25.50 4.23
N GLN A 546 -27.86 25.59 5.43
CA GLN A 546 -27.25 26.25 6.58
C GLN A 546 -27.49 25.39 7.82
N SER A 547 -26.50 25.26 8.70
CA SER A 547 -26.63 24.56 9.98
C SER A 547 -25.85 25.28 11.08
N LEU A 548 -26.52 25.60 12.17
CA LEU A 548 -25.93 26.06 13.42
C LEU A 548 -26.11 24.95 14.46
N THR A 549 -25.02 24.30 14.84
CA THR A 549 -24.97 23.30 15.92
C THR A 549 -24.32 23.91 17.15
N LEU A 550 -25.07 23.95 18.26
CA LEU A 550 -24.55 24.15 19.61
C LEU A 550 -24.45 22.77 20.27
N SER A 551 -23.28 22.38 20.76
CA SER A 551 -23.12 21.14 21.51
C SER A 551 -22.42 21.36 22.84
N THR A 552 -22.81 20.57 23.84
CA THR A 552 -22.22 20.56 25.18
C THR A 552 -21.84 19.15 25.58
N ARG A 553 -20.70 19.01 26.26
CA ARG A 553 -20.44 17.90 27.18
C ARG A 553 -20.94 18.27 28.56
N LEU A 554 -21.36 17.28 29.34
CA LEU A 554 -21.94 17.45 30.67
C LEU A 554 -21.21 16.57 31.71
N PRO A 555 -21.30 16.88 33.01
CA PRO A 555 -20.72 16.06 34.06
C PRO A 555 -21.19 14.59 34.00
N PRO A 556 -20.33 13.63 34.42
CA PRO A 556 -19.00 13.81 35.00
C PRO A 556 -17.87 13.95 33.96
N GLN A 557 -18.18 14.02 32.66
CA GLN A 557 -17.18 14.38 31.65
C GLN A 557 -16.78 15.86 31.79
N GLU A 558 -15.59 16.20 31.29
CA GLU A 558 -15.09 17.57 31.33
C GLU A 558 -15.98 18.48 30.49
N GLU A 559 -16.61 19.48 31.14
CA GLU A 559 -17.57 20.36 30.48
C GLU A 559 -16.90 21.12 29.33
N GLN A 560 -17.64 21.17 28.21
CA GLN A 560 -17.16 21.73 26.95
C GLN A 560 -18.36 22.21 26.15
N TYR A 561 -18.43 23.50 25.89
CA TYR A 561 -19.41 24.11 24.98
C TYR A 561 -18.75 24.36 23.63
N ARG A 562 -19.41 23.95 22.54
CA ARG A 562 -18.94 24.11 21.16
C ARG A 562 -20.02 24.72 20.29
N LEU A 563 -19.62 25.67 19.46
CA LEU A 563 -20.45 26.26 18.42
C LEU A 563 -19.87 25.88 17.07
N SER A 564 -20.69 25.35 16.17
CA SER A 564 -20.33 25.10 14.77
C SER A 564 -21.41 25.64 13.84
N PHE A 565 -21.04 26.61 13.02
CA PHE A 565 -21.84 27.10 11.91
C PHE A 565 -21.28 26.54 10.60
N LYS A 566 -22.17 26.15 9.69
CA LYS A 566 -21.86 25.77 8.31
C LYS A 566 -22.90 26.38 7.40
N ALA A 567 -22.48 26.87 6.24
CA ALA A 567 -23.38 27.22 5.15
C ALA A 567 -22.80 26.76 3.82
N ALA A 568 -23.65 26.20 2.96
CA ALA A 568 -23.35 25.87 1.59
C ALA A 568 -24.32 26.63 0.68
N PHE A 569 -23.75 27.25 -0.34
CA PHE A 569 -24.38 27.94 -1.45
C PHE A 569 -23.84 27.29 -2.74
N PRO A 570 -24.49 27.45 -3.92
CA PRO A 570 -24.15 26.69 -5.14
C PRO A 570 -22.69 26.71 -5.59
N TYR A 571 -21.93 27.75 -5.25
CA TYR A 571 -20.50 27.86 -5.54
C TYR A 571 -19.63 28.15 -4.31
N VAL A 572 -20.20 28.21 -3.10
CA VAL A 572 -19.48 28.67 -1.89
C VAL A 572 -19.89 27.83 -0.69
N SER A 573 -18.96 27.12 -0.06
CA SER A 573 -19.17 26.57 1.27
C SER A 573 -18.31 27.31 2.30
N THR A 574 -18.86 27.51 3.49
CA THR A 574 -18.17 28.14 4.62
C THR A 574 -18.48 27.38 5.91
N SER A 575 -17.51 27.31 6.81
CA SER A 575 -17.65 26.75 8.15
C SER A 575 -16.93 27.62 9.17
N LEU A 576 -17.56 27.85 10.30
CA LEU A 576 -16.96 28.48 11.47
C LEU A 576 -17.19 27.59 12.69
N SER A 577 -16.15 27.31 13.48
CA SER A 577 -16.33 26.60 14.75
C SER A 577 -15.36 27.07 15.83
N THR A 578 -15.86 27.09 17.06
CA THR A 578 -15.10 27.43 18.26
C THR A 578 -15.73 26.75 19.48
N GLY A 579 -15.12 26.88 20.65
CA GLY A 579 -15.70 26.41 21.90
C GLY A 579 -14.91 26.88 23.11
N ILE A 580 -15.42 26.54 24.28
CA ILE A 580 -14.75 26.64 25.57
C ILE A 580 -14.78 25.27 26.23
N GLN A 581 -13.73 24.91 26.97
CA GLN A 581 -13.67 23.69 27.77
C GLN A 581 -12.96 23.95 29.09
N HIS A 582 -13.21 23.14 30.11
CA HIS A 582 -12.34 23.14 31.28
C HIS A 582 -10.92 22.67 30.93
N LYS A 583 -9.93 23.23 31.63
CA LYS A 583 -8.51 22.86 31.52
C LYS A 583 -8.21 21.45 32.01
N SER A 584 -8.98 20.99 33.01
CA SER A 584 -8.93 19.66 33.61
C SER A 584 -10.17 19.43 34.46
N SER A 585 -10.57 18.16 34.61
CA SER A 585 -11.64 17.68 35.51
C SER A 585 -11.60 18.41 36.87
N GLY A 586 -12.64 19.20 37.17
CA GLY A 586 -12.79 19.89 38.47
C GLY A 586 -11.97 21.18 38.67
N SER A 587 -11.27 21.70 37.65
CA SER A 587 -10.75 23.08 37.69
C SER A 587 -11.81 24.08 37.22
N ASN A 588 -11.93 25.24 37.86
CA ASN A 588 -12.75 26.35 37.36
C ASN A 588 -12.11 27.08 36.15
N ASP A 589 -10.88 26.73 35.76
CA ASP A 589 -10.20 27.32 34.61
C ASP A 589 -10.89 26.89 33.30
N TRP A 590 -11.56 27.83 32.64
CA TRP A 590 -12.03 27.68 31.27
C TRP A 590 -10.93 28.07 30.29
N VAL A 591 -10.79 27.30 29.21
CA VAL A 591 -9.84 27.50 28.12
C VAL A 591 -10.60 27.58 26.81
N TRP A 592 -10.33 28.62 26.01
CA TRP A 592 -10.88 28.74 24.67
C TRP A 592 -10.24 27.74 23.70
N GLN A 593 -11.06 27.06 22.91
CA GLN A 593 -10.60 26.34 21.73
C GLN A 593 -10.36 27.36 20.60
N PRO A 594 -9.37 27.14 19.71
CA PRO A 594 -9.15 28.02 18.57
C PRO A 594 -10.40 28.21 17.71
N LEU A 595 -10.62 29.43 17.23
CA LEU A 595 -11.60 29.72 16.20
C LEU A 595 -11.09 29.15 14.88
N GLN A 596 -11.78 28.13 14.36
CA GLN A 596 -11.49 27.48 13.09
C GLN A 596 -12.48 27.98 12.04
N GLN A 597 -11.97 28.67 11.03
CA GLN A 597 -12.69 29.14 9.86
C GLN A 597 -12.21 28.36 8.62
N SER A 598 -13.14 27.99 7.75
CA SER A 598 -12.81 27.61 6.38
C SER A 598 -13.85 28.15 5.41
N ALA A 599 -13.39 28.53 4.22
CA ALA A 599 -14.25 28.89 3.10
C ALA A 599 -13.73 28.24 1.82
N SER A 600 -14.63 27.84 0.92
CA SER A 600 -14.31 27.16 -0.32
C SER A 600 -15.24 27.64 -1.42
N VAL A 601 -14.69 28.35 -2.40
CA VAL A 601 -15.38 28.82 -3.60
C VAL A 601 -15.05 27.87 -4.75
N LYS A 602 -16.05 27.23 -5.37
CA LYS A 602 -15.89 26.29 -6.50
C LYS A 602 -16.77 26.70 -7.68
N LEU A 603 -16.17 27.36 -8.66
CA LEU A 603 -16.81 27.81 -9.90
C LEU A 603 -16.54 26.81 -11.05
N PHE A 604 -17.43 26.79 -12.04
CA PHE A 604 -17.34 25.95 -13.25
C PHE A 604 -17.22 24.45 -12.97
N SER A 605 -17.82 24.01 -11.86
CA SER A 605 -17.77 22.66 -11.29
C SER A 605 -18.29 21.54 -12.21
N GLN A 606 -19.11 21.89 -13.19
CA GLN A 606 -19.66 20.99 -14.23
C GLN A 606 -18.69 20.78 -15.41
N THR A 607 -17.50 21.38 -15.39
CA THR A 607 -16.49 21.28 -16.45
C THR A 607 -15.15 20.80 -15.92
N GLU A 608 -14.27 20.31 -16.79
CA GLU A 608 -12.87 20.02 -16.45
C GLU A 608 -12.06 21.26 -16.02
N ASN A 609 -12.62 22.47 -16.21
CA ASN A 609 -11.98 23.75 -15.97
C ASN A 609 -12.32 24.36 -14.60
N ALA A 610 -12.81 23.56 -13.65
CA ALA A 610 -13.26 24.02 -12.34
C ALA A 610 -12.20 24.91 -11.65
N LEU A 611 -12.64 26.09 -11.24
CA LEU A 611 -11.84 27.09 -10.50
C LEU A 611 -12.19 26.93 -9.02
N THR A 612 -11.23 26.49 -8.21
CA THR A 612 -11.43 26.27 -6.77
C THR A 612 -10.51 27.18 -5.97
N PHE A 613 -11.07 27.99 -5.08
CA PHE A 613 -10.34 28.77 -4.09
C PHE A 613 -10.73 28.28 -2.69
N THR A 614 -9.75 28.01 -1.83
CA THR A 614 -9.98 27.56 -0.45
C THR A 614 -9.19 28.40 0.53
N GLU A 615 -9.86 28.87 1.57
CA GLU A 615 -9.32 29.57 2.72
C GLU A 615 -9.47 28.67 3.95
N THR A 616 -8.46 28.68 4.82
CA THR A 616 -8.51 28.01 6.13
C THR A 616 -7.72 28.86 7.12
N PHE A 617 -8.39 29.33 8.16
CA PHE A 617 -7.85 30.24 9.16
C PHE A 617 -8.12 29.69 10.56
N ASN A 618 -7.06 29.64 11.38
CA ASN A 618 -7.15 29.25 12.78
C ASN A 618 -6.63 30.40 13.63
N TYR A 619 -7.44 30.86 14.59
CA TYR A 619 -7.09 31.92 15.53
C TYR A 619 -7.13 31.38 16.96
N ASN A 620 -6.03 31.53 17.70
CA ASN A 620 -5.94 31.16 19.09
C ASN A 620 -6.64 32.23 19.95
N LEU A 621 -7.89 31.95 20.34
CA LEU A 621 -8.69 32.82 21.20
C LEU A 621 -8.16 32.91 22.65
N GLN A 622 -7.31 31.98 23.08
CA GLN A 622 -6.77 31.95 24.45
C GLN A 622 -5.51 32.82 24.61
N GLU A 623 -4.74 32.99 23.54
CA GLU A 623 -3.49 33.75 23.48
C GLU A 623 -3.56 34.90 22.45
N GLU A 624 -4.79 35.28 22.07
CA GLU A 624 -5.15 36.43 21.23
C GLU A 624 -4.31 36.61 19.94
N HIS A 625 -4.01 35.53 19.22
CA HIS A 625 -3.23 35.60 17.97
C HIS A 625 -3.73 34.69 16.84
N ALA A 626 -3.50 35.11 15.60
CA ALA A 626 -3.66 34.25 14.43
C ALA A 626 -2.63 33.11 14.47
N GLN A 627 -3.09 31.86 14.51
CA GLN A 627 -2.23 30.68 14.63
C GLN A 627 -1.78 30.16 13.25
N SER A 628 -2.68 30.15 12.26
CA SER A 628 -2.36 29.78 10.87
C SER A 628 -3.37 30.35 9.88
N LEU A 629 -2.90 30.77 8.71
CA LEU A 629 -3.73 31.04 7.53
C LEU A 629 -3.19 30.20 6.37
N ARG A 630 -4.09 29.55 5.62
CA ARG A 630 -3.77 28.94 4.33
C ARG A 630 -4.79 29.40 3.30
N LEU A 631 -4.29 30.03 2.24
CA LEU A 631 -5.05 30.29 1.02
C LEU A 631 -4.54 29.33 -0.07
N ALA A 632 -5.44 28.75 -0.84
CA ALA A 632 -5.09 28.00 -2.04
C ALA A 632 -6.06 28.29 -3.18
N LEU A 633 -5.54 28.25 -4.41
CA LEU A 633 -6.23 28.47 -5.65
C LEU A 633 -5.84 27.36 -6.62
N SER A 634 -6.79 26.73 -7.30
CA SER A 634 -6.53 25.77 -8.38
C SER A 634 -7.44 26.03 -9.56
N TRP A 635 -6.86 25.94 -10.76
CA TRP A 635 -7.57 26.19 -12.02
C TRP A 635 -6.89 25.42 -13.16
N ARG A 636 -7.59 24.45 -13.75
CA ARG A 636 -7.07 23.59 -14.82
C ARG A 636 -5.77 22.88 -14.43
N THR A 637 -4.63 23.40 -14.90
CA THR A 637 -3.27 22.89 -14.69
C THR A 637 -2.47 23.75 -13.70
N LEU A 638 -2.98 24.94 -13.33
CA LEU A 638 -2.37 25.85 -12.38
C LEU A 638 -2.86 25.54 -10.96
N SER A 639 -1.95 25.65 -9.99
CA SER A 639 -2.32 25.87 -8.59
C SER A 639 -1.37 26.83 -7.91
N ALA A 640 -1.87 27.54 -6.91
CA ALA A 640 -1.14 28.42 -6.03
C ALA A 640 -1.57 28.15 -4.59
N SER A 641 -0.66 28.24 -3.63
CA SER A 641 -1.02 28.31 -2.22
C SER A 641 -0.08 29.22 -1.44
N PHE A 642 -0.64 29.98 -0.53
CA PHE A 642 0.05 30.88 0.40
C PHE A 642 -0.23 30.42 1.83
N SER A 643 0.82 30.36 2.65
CA SER A 643 0.73 29.90 4.04
C SER A 643 1.35 30.91 4.99
N MET A 644 0.63 31.27 6.06
CA MET A 644 1.14 32.01 7.23
C MET A 644 0.96 31.17 8.49
N GLN A 645 1.88 31.27 9.44
CA GLN A 645 1.83 30.54 10.72
C GLN A 645 2.43 31.38 11.85
N TYR A 646 1.94 31.19 13.07
CA TYR A 646 2.57 31.71 14.27
C TYR A 646 3.82 30.88 14.57
N THR A 647 5.00 31.45 14.37
CA THR A 647 6.27 30.71 14.40
C THR A 647 7.47 31.62 14.61
N TYR A 648 8.63 31.05 14.87
CA TYR A 648 9.88 31.80 14.98
C TYR A 648 10.36 32.25 13.60
N GLY A 649 10.55 33.56 13.42
CA GLY A 649 11.30 34.10 12.29
C GLY A 649 12.78 33.72 12.34
N TYR A 650 13.49 33.86 11.22
CA TYR A 650 14.94 33.66 11.16
C TYR A 650 15.60 34.88 10.53
N ASP A 651 16.73 35.28 11.10
CA ASP A 651 17.59 36.35 10.57
C ASP A 651 18.90 35.75 10.06
N PHE A 652 19.46 36.32 8.99
CA PHE A 652 20.66 35.79 8.34
C PHE A 652 21.94 36.44 8.89
N ASP A 653 22.75 35.63 9.56
CA ASP A 653 24.11 35.97 9.99
C ASP A 653 25.11 35.51 8.91
N SER A 654 25.99 36.40 8.44
CA SER A 654 26.97 36.10 7.39
C SER A 654 28.07 35.11 7.80
N LEU A 655 28.25 34.89 9.11
CA LEU A 655 29.21 33.94 9.69
C LEU A 655 28.51 32.64 10.15
N ASN A 656 27.31 32.74 10.72
CA ASN A 656 26.62 31.62 11.38
C ASN A 656 25.40 31.07 10.61
N GLY A 657 24.95 31.72 9.54
CA GLY A 657 23.77 31.33 8.76
C GLY A 657 22.44 31.79 9.38
N TRP A 658 21.37 31.04 9.13
CA TRP A 658 20.03 31.38 9.61
C TRP A 658 19.89 31.12 11.12
N LYS A 659 19.75 32.20 11.89
CA LYS A 659 19.53 32.16 13.34
C LYS A 659 18.05 32.43 13.65
N ALA A 660 17.42 31.56 14.43
CA ALA A 660 16.04 31.76 14.87
C ALA A 660 15.92 32.94 15.85
N ARG A 661 14.81 33.68 15.74
CA ARG A 661 14.40 34.73 16.70
C ARG A 661 13.97 34.11 18.03
N THR A 662 13.98 34.92 19.08
CA THR A 662 13.58 34.51 20.45
C THR A 662 12.07 34.60 20.71
N GLN A 663 11.30 35.18 19.78
CA GLN A 663 9.85 35.34 19.89
C GLN A 663 9.16 34.76 18.64
N GLN A 664 7.91 34.32 18.81
CA GLN A 664 7.06 33.86 17.72
C GLN A 664 6.20 35.03 17.21
N GLU A 665 6.01 35.06 15.90
CA GLU A 665 5.29 36.10 15.18
C GLU A 665 4.38 35.42 14.14
N PHE A 666 3.26 36.05 13.75
CA PHE A 666 2.40 35.52 12.68
C PHE A 666 2.99 35.85 11.30
N LEU A 667 3.88 34.98 10.82
CA LEU A 667 4.72 35.24 9.66
C LEU A 667 4.23 34.51 8.41
N PRO A 668 4.42 35.07 7.20
CA PRO A 668 4.35 34.30 5.98
C PRO A 668 5.44 33.22 5.99
N VAL A 669 5.06 31.99 5.71
CA VAL A 669 5.97 30.83 5.68
C VAL A 669 6.37 30.51 4.25
N ASN A 670 5.39 30.39 3.34
CA ASN A 670 5.66 30.10 1.95
C ASN A 670 4.59 30.59 0.96
N VAL A 671 5.04 30.77 -0.29
CA VAL A 671 4.21 30.63 -1.49
C VAL A 671 4.68 29.38 -2.24
N ASN A 672 3.75 28.55 -2.68
CA ASN A 672 3.97 27.51 -3.68
C ASN A 672 3.10 27.84 -4.90
N LEU A 673 3.72 28.00 -6.07
CA LEU A 673 3.04 28.04 -7.36
C LEU A 673 3.40 26.76 -8.12
N SER A 674 2.43 26.12 -8.77
CA SER A 674 2.70 24.98 -9.64
C SER A 674 1.87 25.00 -10.93
N TYR A 675 2.45 24.44 -11.98
CA TYR A 675 1.85 24.24 -13.28
C TYR A 675 2.10 22.79 -13.71
N SER A 676 1.04 22.01 -13.85
CA SER A 676 1.10 20.60 -14.21
C SER A 676 0.24 20.34 -15.45
N LEU A 677 0.84 20.53 -16.63
CA LEU A 677 0.24 20.14 -17.90
C LEU A 677 0.25 18.61 -18.01
N LYS A 678 -0.93 18.01 -17.84
CA LYS A 678 -1.17 16.58 -18.09
C LYS A 678 -0.73 16.20 -19.51
N ALA A 679 -0.27 14.97 -19.68
CA ALA A 679 0.04 14.38 -20.98
C ALA A 679 -1.15 14.52 -21.93
N LYS A 680 -0.97 15.26 -23.03
CA LYS A 680 -2.01 15.48 -24.05
C LYS A 680 -1.55 14.93 -25.40
N GLU A 681 -2.26 13.93 -25.90
CA GLU A 681 -1.98 13.37 -27.22
C GLU A 681 -2.44 14.31 -28.35
N PHE A 682 -1.52 14.68 -29.23
CA PHE A 682 -1.79 15.32 -30.51
C PHE A 682 -1.56 14.28 -31.61
N ARG A 683 -2.65 13.78 -32.22
CA ARG A 683 -2.60 12.74 -33.25
C ARG A 683 -2.66 13.36 -34.66
N PHE A 684 -1.74 12.95 -35.52
CA PHE A 684 -1.57 13.40 -36.90
C PHE A 684 -1.58 12.21 -37.88
N TRP A 685 -1.70 12.49 -39.18
CA TRP A 685 -1.61 11.52 -40.29
C TRP A 685 -2.41 10.22 -40.05
N LYS A 686 -3.74 10.31 -40.05
CA LYS A 686 -4.66 9.17 -39.81
C LYS A 686 -4.37 8.42 -38.49
N ASN A 687 -4.08 9.15 -37.41
CA ASN A 687 -3.69 8.64 -36.09
C ASN A 687 -2.41 7.80 -36.07
N ARG A 688 -1.54 7.91 -37.08
CA ARG A 688 -0.25 7.18 -37.14
C ARG A 688 0.90 7.89 -36.45
N ILE A 689 0.80 9.20 -36.20
CA ILE A 689 1.82 9.98 -35.50
C ILE A 689 1.17 10.61 -34.27
N THR A 690 1.75 10.44 -33.09
CA THR A 690 1.23 10.93 -31.82
C THR A 690 2.32 11.70 -31.08
N LEU A 691 2.12 13.00 -30.86
CA LEU A 691 2.99 13.83 -30.02
C LEU A 691 2.31 14.03 -28.66
N THR A 692 2.99 13.69 -27.58
CA THR A 692 2.46 13.73 -26.21
C THR A 692 3.39 14.52 -25.29
N PRO A 693 3.32 15.87 -25.31
CA PRO A 693 3.96 16.72 -24.32
C PRO A 693 3.26 16.62 -22.95
N SER A 694 4.06 16.75 -21.89
CA SER A 694 3.64 17.10 -20.54
C SER A 694 4.68 18.01 -19.88
N LEU A 695 4.27 18.78 -18.88
CA LEU A 695 5.17 19.67 -18.16
C LEU A 695 4.74 19.77 -16.70
N SER A 696 5.62 19.39 -15.78
CA SER A 696 5.50 19.72 -14.37
C SER A 696 6.46 20.85 -14.04
N THR A 697 5.98 21.89 -13.37
CA THR A 697 6.78 23.03 -12.94
C THR A 697 6.27 23.50 -11.58
N SER A 698 7.18 23.83 -10.65
CA SER A 698 6.81 24.36 -9.34
C SER A 698 7.85 25.35 -8.83
N LEU A 699 7.38 26.47 -8.30
CA LEU A 699 8.14 27.50 -7.61
C LEU A 699 7.71 27.49 -6.14
N VAL A 700 8.64 27.13 -5.25
CA VAL A 700 8.46 27.24 -3.80
C VAL A 700 9.35 28.37 -3.29
N LEU A 701 8.71 29.39 -2.72
CA LEU A 701 9.35 30.49 -2.01
C LEU A 701 9.18 30.24 -0.50
N ASP A 702 10.30 30.07 0.22
CA ASP A 702 10.35 30.03 1.69
C ASP A 702 10.71 31.44 2.18
N PHE A 703 9.79 32.07 2.93
CA PHE A 703 9.98 33.42 3.46
C PHE A 703 10.68 33.44 4.82
N LEU A 704 10.67 32.33 5.57
CA LEU A 704 11.41 32.23 6.82
C LEU A 704 12.90 32.07 6.55
N ARG A 705 13.25 31.30 5.52
CA ARG A 705 14.63 31.07 5.08
C ARG A 705 14.70 31.14 3.55
N PRO A 706 14.75 32.36 2.95
CA PRO A 706 15.01 32.61 1.54
C PRO A 706 15.88 31.61 0.77
N THR A 707 17.03 31.17 1.31
CA THR A 707 17.94 30.21 0.65
C THR A 707 17.38 28.79 0.52
N SER A 708 16.23 28.48 1.13
CA SER A 708 15.51 27.21 0.97
C SER A 708 14.52 27.24 -0.21
N SER A 709 14.34 28.40 -0.85
CA SER A 709 13.45 28.57 -2.00
C SER A 709 14.01 27.85 -3.23
N TYR A 710 13.15 27.18 -4.01
CA TYR A 710 13.57 26.49 -5.23
C TYR A 710 12.50 26.50 -6.34
N PHE A 711 12.96 26.52 -7.59
CA PHE A 711 12.13 26.38 -8.78
C PHE A 711 12.51 25.07 -9.48
N THR A 712 11.54 24.22 -9.78
CA THR A 712 11.73 22.97 -10.53
C THR A 712 11.02 23.05 -11.87
N PHE A 713 11.73 22.71 -12.94
CA PHE A 713 11.23 22.61 -14.31
C PHE A 713 11.43 21.17 -14.80
N ALA A 714 10.33 20.45 -15.04
CA ALA A 714 10.34 19.04 -15.44
C ALA A 714 9.50 18.81 -16.72
N PRO A 715 10.05 19.12 -17.90
CA PRO A 715 9.43 18.84 -19.19
C PRO A 715 9.56 17.36 -19.57
N THR A 716 8.53 16.81 -20.20
CA THR A 716 8.54 15.48 -20.82
C THR A 716 7.82 15.55 -22.17
N LEU A 717 8.35 14.84 -23.17
CA LEU A 717 7.82 14.83 -24.53
C LEU A 717 7.95 13.43 -25.12
N SER A 718 6.83 12.77 -25.39
CA SER A 718 6.80 11.57 -26.23
C SER A 718 6.44 11.94 -27.67
N PHE A 719 7.03 11.27 -28.65
CA PHE A 719 6.72 11.36 -30.07
C PHE A 719 6.73 9.95 -30.64
N SER A 720 5.57 9.47 -31.07
CA SER A 720 5.35 8.08 -31.47
C SER A 720 4.87 8.02 -32.91
N ILE A 721 5.50 7.18 -33.74
CA ILE A 721 5.02 6.79 -35.06
C ILE A 721 4.63 5.32 -35.00
N HIS A 722 3.36 5.02 -35.30
CA HIS A 722 2.74 3.70 -35.24
C HIS A 722 3.58 2.64 -35.98
N GLU A 723 4.02 1.62 -35.25
CA GLU A 723 4.88 0.53 -35.77
C GLU A 723 6.16 1.04 -36.48
N PHE A 724 6.69 2.20 -36.05
CA PHE A 724 7.92 2.75 -36.62
C PHE A 724 8.86 3.47 -35.64
N LEU A 725 8.43 4.39 -34.78
CA LEU A 725 9.40 5.22 -34.02
C LEU A 725 8.82 5.90 -32.77
N ASP A 726 9.25 5.49 -31.56
CA ASP A 726 8.94 6.16 -30.30
C ASP A 726 10.16 6.90 -29.72
N ILE A 727 10.13 8.23 -29.73
CA ILE A 727 11.11 9.11 -29.08
C ILE A 727 10.49 9.67 -27.79
N SER A 728 11.09 9.40 -26.63
CA SER A 728 10.69 10.01 -25.35
C SER A 728 11.83 10.81 -24.72
N PHE A 729 11.67 12.12 -24.65
CA PHE A 729 12.53 13.05 -23.92
C PHE A 729 11.94 13.32 -22.53
N SER A 730 12.79 13.38 -21.50
CA SER A 730 12.42 13.84 -20.17
C SER A 730 13.60 14.55 -19.50
N ALA A 731 13.33 15.56 -18.70
CA ALA A 731 14.35 16.21 -17.89
C ALA A 731 13.80 16.74 -16.57
N GLN A 732 14.68 16.99 -15.62
CA GLN A 732 14.39 17.77 -14.42
C GLN A 732 15.54 18.75 -14.19
N SER A 733 15.27 20.04 -14.34
CA SER A 733 16.18 21.12 -13.94
C SER A 733 15.63 21.80 -12.69
N ARG A 734 16.47 22.02 -11.67
CA ARG A 734 16.06 22.71 -10.44
C ARG A 734 17.04 23.82 -10.09
N ASN A 735 16.47 24.99 -9.82
CA ASN A 735 17.14 26.20 -9.42
C ASN A 735 17.01 26.39 -7.90
N ASP A 736 18.15 26.55 -7.23
CA ASP A 736 18.25 26.73 -5.79
C ASP A 736 18.68 28.19 -5.43
N VAL A 737 18.60 29.13 -6.39
CA VAL A 737 19.18 30.49 -6.33
C VAL A 737 18.22 31.55 -6.95
N ILE A 738 16.91 31.39 -6.77
CA ILE A 738 15.86 32.26 -7.39
C ILE A 738 16.09 33.75 -7.15
N TYR A 739 16.66 34.11 -5.99
CA TYR A 739 16.91 35.50 -5.59
C TYR A 739 17.78 36.27 -6.59
N ARG A 740 18.62 35.58 -7.39
CA ARG A 740 19.39 36.18 -8.49
C ARG A 740 18.52 36.98 -9.49
N TYR A 741 17.28 36.54 -9.72
CA TYR A 741 16.37 37.16 -10.69
C TYR A 741 15.57 38.33 -10.14
N VAL A 742 15.50 38.46 -8.81
CA VAL A 742 14.75 39.52 -8.12
C VAL A 742 15.64 40.48 -7.33
N GLN A 743 16.96 40.29 -7.31
CA GLN A 743 17.92 41.14 -6.60
C GLN A 743 17.82 42.63 -6.96
N ASN A 744 17.45 42.96 -8.20
CA ASN A 744 17.25 44.34 -8.65
C ASN A 744 16.03 45.03 -8.00
N LEU A 745 15.11 44.26 -7.39
CA LEU A 745 13.97 44.77 -6.61
C LEU A 745 14.33 45.04 -5.14
N PHE A 746 15.51 44.60 -4.69
CA PHE A 746 15.98 44.70 -3.31
C PHE A 746 17.36 45.39 -3.23
N PRO A 747 17.45 46.68 -3.61
CA PRO A 747 18.72 47.42 -3.59
C PRO A 747 19.32 47.45 -2.19
N GLY A 748 20.62 47.12 -2.09
CA GLY A 748 21.34 46.96 -0.82
C GLY A 748 21.56 45.51 -0.38
N THR A 749 20.99 44.52 -1.08
CA THR A 749 21.27 43.09 -0.85
C THR A 749 22.58 42.63 -1.52
N ILE A 750 23.10 41.46 -1.11
CA ILE A 750 24.31 40.85 -1.68
C ILE A 750 24.05 40.49 -3.15
N HIS A 751 24.82 41.09 -4.06
CA HIS A 751 24.73 40.80 -5.49
C HIS A 751 25.13 39.34 -5.78
N ILE A 752 24.20 38.56 -6.34
CA ILE A 752 24.43 37.17 -6.74
C ILE A 752 24.91 37.16 -8.20
N PRO A 753 26.14 36.71 -8.49
CA PRO A 753 26.67 36.70 -9.86
C PRO A 753 25.99 35.62 -10.72
N GLY A 754 25.72 35.97 -11.98
CA GLY A 754 25.16 35.10 -13.01
C GLY A 754 24.12 35.81 -13.89
N GLU A 755 23.42 35.06 -14.72
CA GLU A 755 22.32 35.57 -15.56
C GLU A 755 21.13 36.03 -14.70
N THR A 756 20.55 37.19 -15.01
CA THR A 756 19.46 37.80 -14.23
C THR A 756 18.07 37.62 -14.88
N ASN A 757 18.01 37.21 -16.15
CA ASN A 757 16.76 36.80 -16.79
C ASN A 757 16.50 35.29 -16.57
N PRO A 758 15.43 34.90 -15.85
CA PRO A 758 15.17 33.50 -15.51
C PRO A 758 14.88 32.60 -16.71
N PHE A 759 14.37 33.15 -17.83
CA PHE A 759 14.10 32.37 -19.04
C PHE A 759 15.39 32.09 -19.82
N VAL A 760 16.29 33.08 -19.90
CA VAL A 760 17.62 32.92 -20.50
C VAL A 760 18.47 31.98 -19.64
N ASP A 761 18.42 32.10 -18.31
CA ASP A 761 19.12 31.20 -17.40
C ASP A 761 18.56 29.75 -17.49
N LEU A 762 17.24 29.58 -17.56
CA LEU A 762 16.61 28.26 -17.79
C LEU A 762 17.05 27.64 -19.12
N PHE A 763 17.06 28.41 -20.21
CA PHE A 763 17.54 27.97 -21.52
C PHE A 763 19.03 27.58 -21.47
N ASN A 764 19.85 28.39 -20.83
CA ASN A 764 21.28 28.11 -20.59
C ASN A 764 21.54 26.85 -19.76
N SER A 765 20.57 26.38 -18.95
CA SER A 765 20.68 25.09 -18.24
C SER A 765 20.55 23.85 -19.14
N PHE A 766 19.96 24.03 -20.33
CA PHE A 766 19.88 23.04 -21.40
C PHE A 766 20.87 23.29 -22.55
N ALA A 767 21.63 24.40 -22.50
CA ALA A 767 22.64 24.71 -23.50
C ALA A 767 23.86 23.80 -23.36
N PHE A 768 23.90 22.77 -24.19
CA PHE A 768 25.09 21.93 -24.43
C PHE A 768 25.97 22.44 -25.58
N TRP A 769 25.47 23.41 -26.34
CA TRP A 769 26.15 24.11 -27.44
C TRP A 769 26.83 25.40 -26.96
N GLY A 770 27.86 25.83 -27.69
CA GLY A 770 28.54 27.11 -27.49
C GLY A 770 27.89 28.25 -28.27
N ASP A 771 28.53 29.42 -28.25
CA ASP A 771 28.33 30.41 -29.30
C ASP A 771 29.14 29.96 -30.54
N ASP A 772 28.47 29.95 -31.70
CA ASP A 772 28.98 29.44 -32.99
C ASP A 772 29.56 27.99 -33.00
N GLN A 773 29.30 27.20 -31.95
CA GLN A 773 29.78 25.81 -31.84
C GLN A 773 28.69 24.82 -31.41
N PHE A 774 28.63 23.67 -32.08
CA PHE A 774 27.65 22.60 -31.83
C PHE A 774 27.74 21.99 -30.42
N TYR A 775 28.89 22.09 -29.76
CA TYR A 775 29.14 21.56 -28.41
C TYR A 775 30.11 22.46 -27.63
N ASP A 776 29.75 22.88 -26.42
CA ASP A 776 30.65 23.59 -25.50
C ASP A 776 31.32 22.59 -24.53
N SER A 777 32.60 22.26 -24.80
CA SER A 777 33.40 21.38 -23.95
C SER A 777 33.66 21.95 -22.55
N ASN A 778 33.67 23.28 -22.40
CA ASN A 778 33.78 23.94 -21.10
C ASN A 778 32.41 24.02 -20.39
N GLN A 779 31.29 23.82 -21.10
CA GLN A 779 29.92 23.86 -20.59
C GLN A 779 29.62 25.15 -19.81
N THR A 780 30.13 26.26 -20.31
CA THR A 780 30.27 27.56 -19.64
C THR A 780 28.90 28.09 -19.21
N LYS A 781 27.96 28.18 -20.16
CA LYS A 781 26.57 28.64 -19.94
C LYS A 781 25.84 27.81 -18.88
N ARG A 782 25.99 26.48 -18.96
CA ARG A 782 25.40 25.49 -18.04
C ARG A 782 26.03 25.54 -16.64
N LYS A 783 27.32 25.85 -16.54
CA LYS A 783 28.04 26.04 -15.26
C LYS A 783 27.67 27.36 -14.57
N SER A 784 27.52 28.47 -15.30
CA SER A 784 27.04 29.75 -14.76
C SER A 784 25.56 29.76 -14.37
N SER A 785 24.75 28.93 -15.04
CA SER A 785 23.30 28.86 -14.86
C SER A 785 22.88 28.60 -13.41
N GLY A 786 21.87 29.32 -12.90
CA GLY A 786 21.27 29.06 -11.58
C GLY A 786 20.44 27.77 -11.57
N PHE A 787 19.93 27.38 -12.74
CA PHE A 787 19.20 26.14 -12.97
C PHE A 787 20.18 24.96 -13.10
N LYS A 788 20.15 24.04 -12.14
CA LYS A 788 20.99 22.84 -12.15
C LYS A 788 20.16 21.62 -12.56
N LEU A 789 20.50 21.08 -13.72
CA LEU A 789 19.98 19.82 -14.25
C LEU A 789 20.22 18.69 -13.22
N LYS A 790 19.13 18.11 -12.68
CA LYS A 790 19.15 17.00 -11.73
C LYS A 790 18.93 15.66 -12.46
N SER A 791 18.22 15.66 -13.59
CA SER A 791 18.15 14.53 -14.51
C SER A 791 17.89 14.96 -15.95
N LEU A 792 18.30 14.10 -16.89
CA LEU A 792 17.96 14.12 -18.31
C LEU A 792 17.88 12.66 -18.78
N SER A 793 16.88 12.30 -19.58
CA SER A 793 16.88 11.07 -20.39
C SER A 793 16.25 11.34 -21.75
N VAL A 794 16.94 10.89 -22.81
CA VAL A 794 16.48 10.96 -24.20
C VAL A 794 16.50 9.54 -24.76
N LYS A 795 15.32 8.97 -24.98
CA LYS A 795 15.13 7.61 -25.50
C LYS A 795 14.54 7.64 -26.90
N VAL A 796 15.02 6.78 -27.79
CA VAL A 796 14.62 6.65 -29.20
C VAL A 796 14.44 5.17 -29.50
N THR A 797 13.26 4.76 -29.94
CA THR A 797 12.85 3.35 -30.13
C THR A 797 12.31 3.16 -31.55
N HIS A 798 13.17 2.77 -32.49
CA HIS A 798 12.80 2.50 -33.88
C HIS A 798 12.25 1.07 -34.00
N ASP A 799 10.94 0.96 -34.24
CA ASP A 799 10.25 -0.28 -34.53
C ASP A 799 10.46 -0.66 -36.01
N LEU A 800 11.09 -1.81 -36.23
CA LEU A 800 11.50 -2.35 -37.53
C LEU A 800 10.62 -3.56 -37.90
N HIS A 801 9.33 -3.54 -37.51
CA HIS A 801 8.33 -4.60 -37.61
C HIS A 801 8.67 -5.90 -36.87
N ASP A 802 9.77 -6.53 -37.27
CA ASP A 802 10.38 -7.69 -36.64
C ASP A 802 11.33 -7.25 -35.52
N TRP A 803 12.09 -6.15 -35.68
CA TRP A 803 13.00 -5.62 -34.65
C TRP A 803 12.46 -4.33 -33.99
N ARG A 804 13.17 -3.83 -32.98
CA ARG A 804 12.91 -2.64 -32.15
C ARG A 804 14.25 -2.13 -31.60
N LEU A 805 14.88 -1.21 -32.30
CA LEU A 805 16.15 -0.59 -31.91
C LEU A 805 15.88 0.54 -30.90
N SER A 806 16.22 0.36 -29.63
CA SER A 806 15.97 1.33 -28.55
C SER A 806 17.27 1.89 -27.95
N ALA A 807 17.63 3.12 -28.30
CA ALA A 807 18.70 3.90 -27.67
C ALA A 807 18.14 4.74 -26.50
N GLU A 808 18.90 4.93 -25.43
CA GLU A 808 18.62 5.83 -24.32
C GLU A 808 19.90 6.52 -23.85
N LEU A 809 19.90 7.85 -23.84
CA LEU A 809 20.98 8.68 -23.31
C LEU A 809 20.48 9.36 -22.03
N SER A 810 21.03 8.97 -20.87
CA SER A 810 20.63 9.51 -19.57
C SER A 810 21.79 10.22 -18.87
N VAL A 811 21.49 11.24 -18.05
CA VAL A 811 22.49 11.99 -17.28
C VAL A 811 21.92 12.41 -15.92
N SER A 812 22.68 12.20 -14.85
CA SER A 812 22.32 12.60 -13.48
C SER A 812 23.57 12.86 -12.63
N PRO A 813 23.52 13.76 -11.63
CA PRO A 813 24.68 14.08 -10.79
C PRO A 813 24.95 12.95 -9.79
N ARG A 814 26.11 12.30 -9.87
CA ARG A 814 26.51 11.19 -8.98
C ARG A 814 27.68 11.60 -8.08
N LEU A 815 27.68 11.20 -6.82
CA LEU A 815 28.76 11.51 -5.87
C LEU A 815 29.87 10.46 -5.96
N THR A 816 30.95 10.79 -6.66
CA THR A 816 32.16 9.95 -6.79
C THR A 816 33.16 10.29 -5.69
N THR A 817 34.01 9.34 -5.30
CA THR A 817 35.11 9.59 -4.36
C THR A 817 36.43 9.23 -5.05
N SER A 818 37.30 10.22 -5.24
CA SER A 818 38.62 10.04 -5.88
C SER A 818 39.70 10.71 -5.03
N GLY A 819 40.77 9.98 -4.71
CA GLY A 819 41.83 10.45 -3.82
C GLY A 819 41.33 10.87 -2.42
N GLY A 820 40.25 10.25 -1.92
CA GLY A 820 39.59 10.64 -0.67
C GLY A 820 38.70 11.88 -0.75
N GLN A 821 38.72 12.64 -1.86
CA GLN A 821 37.82 13.77 -2.07
C GLN A 821 36.51 13.31 -2.71
N LYS A 822 35.39 13.69 -2.09
CA LYS A 822 34.04 13.51 -2.65
C LYS A 822 33.77 14.61 -3.68
N ARG A 823 33.45 14.24 -4.93
CA ARG A 823 33.17 15.15 -6.05
C ARG A 823 31.93 14.69 -6.81
N TYR A 824 31.12 15.63 -7.29
CA TYR A 824 29.99 15.32 -8.17
C TYR A 824 30.46 15.14 -9.61
N SER A 825 30.26 13.95 -10.16
CA SER A 825 30.33 13.66 -11.61
C SER A 825 29.00 14.08 -12.28
N PHE A 826 29.08 14.40 -13.57
CA PHE A 826 27.91 14.63 -14.44
C PHE A 826 28.11 13.94 -15.79
N ASP A 827 28.69 12.74 -15.76
CA ASP A 827 29.06 12.01 -16.97
C ASP A 827 27.81 11.37 -17.60
N PRO A 828 27.67 11.38 -18.93
CA PRO A 828 26.54 10.77 -19.62
C PRO A 828 26.59 9.24 -19.53
N TYR A 829 25.42 8.62 -19.47
CA TYR A 829 25.23 7.17 -19.45
C TYR A 829 24.38 6.80 -20.67
N PHE A 830 25.05 6.30 -21.71
CA PHE A 830 24.43 5.87 -22.96
C PHE A 830 24.09 4.38 -22.92
N THR A 831 22.95 4.02 -23.48
CA THR A 831 22.42 2.66 -23.56
C THR A 831 21.85 2.45 -24.96
N LEU A 832 22.22 1.39 -25.66
CA LEU A 832 21.72 1.06 -27.00
C LEU A 832 21.27 -0.39 -26.99
N SER A 833 19.97 -0.63 -26.80
CA SER A 833 19.29 -1.93 -26.77
C SER A 833 18.66 -2.29 -28.12
N VAL A 834 19.15 -3.30 -28.85
CA VAL A 834 18.46 -3.80 -30.06
C VAL A 834 17.52 -4.95 -29.66
N ILE A 835 16.23 -4.85 -29.96
CA ILE A 835 15.20 -5.81 -29.54
C ILE A 835 14.58 -6.54 -30.75
N TRP A 836 14.58 -7.88 -30.89
CA TRP A 836 13.65 -8.55 -31.83
C TRP A 836 12.28 -8.65 -31.17
N LYS A 837 11.18 -8.67 -31.91
CA LYS A 837 9.81 -8.57 -31.35
C LYS A 837 9.02 -9.86 -31.35
N PRO A 838 9.10 -10.77 -32.35
CA PRO A 838 8.45 -12.08 -32.31
C PRO A 838 8.94 -13.04 -31.21
N LEU A 839 9.66 -12.50 -30.21
CA LEU A 839 10.36 -13.23 -29.16
C LEU A 839 10.98 -12.25 -28.10
N PRO A 840 11.33 -12.62 -26.82
CA PRO A 840 11.88 -11.69 -25.79
C PRO A 840 13.26 -11.87 -25.00
N SER A 841 14.40 -12.51 -25.42
CA SER A 841 15.78 -12.05 -24.94
C SER A 841 17.07 -12.06 -25.91
N ILE A 842 17.57 -11.28 -26.95
CA ILE A 842 17.43 -10.03 -27.84
C ILE A 842 16.99 -8.71 -27.23
N LYS A 843 17.84 -8.17 -26.42
CA LYS A 843 17.73 -6.80 -25.98
C LYS A 843 19.11 -6.11 -26.02
N THR A 844 19.89 -6.39 -27.08
CA THR A 844 21.32 -6.08 -27.33
C THR A 844 21.76 -4.75 -26.75
N GLN A 845 22.17 -4.68 -25.47
CA GLN A 845 22.25 -3.43 -24.70
C GLN A 845 23.70 -2.93 -24.51
N VAL A 846 24.32 -2.40 -25.58
CA VAL A 846 25.60 -1.69 -25.42
C VAL A 846 25.42 -0.50 -24.46
N THR A 847 26.16 -0.49 -23.34
CA THR A 847 25.98 0.46 -22.25
C THR A 847 27.30 1.07 -21.82
N ASP A 848 27.34 2.40 -21.69
CA ASP A 848 28.52 3.15 -21.28
C ASP A 848 28.60 3.25 -19.75
N ASP A 849 29.53 2.50 -19.16
CA ASP A 849 29.83 2.53 -17.73
C ASP A 849 31.11 3.34 -17.49
N TYR A 850 30.93 4.66 -17.29
CA TYR A 850 31.97 5.66 -17.00
C TYR A 850 33.07 5.78 -18.07
N GLY A 851 32.69 5.84 -19.35
CA GLY A 851 33.60 5.90 -20.49
C GLY A 851 34.07 4.53 -20.97
N THR A 852 33.53 3.45 -20.41
CA THR A 852 33.79 2.07 -20.84
C THR A 852 32.52 1.54 -21.50
N LEU A 853 32.54 1.42 -22.83
CA LEU A 853 31.48 0.75 -23.59
C LEU A 853 31.47 -0.75 -23.25
N LYS A 854 30.74 -1.10 -22.19
CA LYS A 854 30.38 -2.47 -21.90
C LYS A 854 29.26 -2.80 -22.89
N ILE A 855 29.63 -3.50 -23.95
CA ILE A 855 28.71 -4.27 -24.78
C ILE A 855 28.06 -5.28 -23.82
N GLN A 856 27.01 -4.84 -23.08
CA GLN A 856 26.14 -5.78 -22.40
C GLN A 856 25.50 -6.54 -23.50
#